data_AF-I6U8T6-F1
#
_entry.id   AF-I6U8T6-F1
#
_cell.length_a   1.000
_cell.length_b   1.000
_cell.length_c   1.000
_cell.angle_alpha   90.00
_cell.angle_beta   90.00
_cell.angle_gamma   90.00
#
_symmetry.space_group_name_H-M   'P 1'
#
loop_
_entity.id
_entity.type
_entity.pdbx_description
1 polymer ?
#
loop_
_entity_poly.entity_id
_entity_poly.type
_entity_poly.pdbx_seq_one_letter_code
_entity_poly.pdbx_strand_id
1 'polypeptide(L)'
;KLYDLKDGRFPYGTVQTYLNPVILVKLVQLGMAKDDISWEDLLERARSVAELNESDHTAACIRSSIILSLIDEKLKHRDQKGKEFVTSLQAIDFLPFLSKPAGFSLSWKGADFHPYKMFSVNDVYIVDHQDTVCLLKPILNENSPSFKGCGPVSLAVKEFLGLLKKPSVELVINQLKEVSKLFDGITLYQESITSACYKFLHDEMLNSESAKLHIIEALKDSSFILVENTYVSPSKVACHLNFDATPYLFQLPNKYKNNFRELFEGVGVQSSFTVEDFALLLELVKQEYDIRPLTESNFQLCRRVITEGIWGLIREKNQEFCKKHYGEILLPDSQFCLYPAKSLCYNGCPWIKVKDSAVKYCHADIPREVAVKLGAVPKRHKALERYASNICFTTLGSEFGQKEKLTSRIKSILNAYPSEKEMLKELLQNADEAKATEICFIFDPREHPVDRVFDEKWTPIHGPALCVYNNRLFTEDDIRGIQNLGRGTKEYNPIKTGQYGIGFNSVYHITDCPSFLSGNDVLCIFDPHARYAPGATSLSPGRMFRDLDLDFRTQFSDVLGLYLGELFHLGKSTMFRFPLRNLEMAKVSEISSVPVSDRIVQNFLGKLHSDGTELLMFLNHIEKISVCEIEKTTGALNVLYSVTARITDGDRLKRKQFHGSVIDSVTKKRHLSDIPVHQITFTMDIEDSESNLTTWLVCNRSGFSDIQNVSKSVVSAHKNEDITLFPRGGIAACIS
;
A
#
# COMPACT_ATOMS: atom_id res chain seq x y z
N LYS A 1 55.66 -22.47 53.12
CA LYS A 1 56.13 -21.76 54.34
C LYS A 1 56.53 -20.34 53.94
N LEU A 2 56.52 -19.37 54.86
CA LEU A 2 56.95 -17.99 54.55
C LEU A 2 58.47 -17.92 54.31
N TYR A 3 59.25 -18.63 55.13
CA TYR A 3 60.68 -18.86 54.92
C TYR A 3 61.01 -20.35 54.94
N ASP A 4 62.02 -20.71 54.17
CA ASP A 4 62.64 -22.03 54.11
C ASP A 4 63.92 -22.06 54.97
N LEU A 5 64.38 -23.26 55.33
CA LEU A 5 65.60 -23.42 56.14
C LEU A 5 66.84 -22.76 55.50
N LYS A 6 66.86 -22.72 54.16
CA LYS A 6 67.94 -22.10 53.37
C LYS A 6 67.97 -20.57 53.47
N ASP A 7 66.86 -19.93 53.88
CA ASP A 7 66.81 -18.48 54.05
C ASP A 7 67.60 -18.01 55.29
N GLY A 8 67.96 -18.91 56.21
CA GLY A 8 68.76 -18.59 57.39
C GLY A 8 68.09 -17.61 58.38
N ARG A 9 66.77 -17.41 58.27
CA ARG A 9 66.00 -16.42 59.06
C ARG A 9 65.53 -16.92 60.42
N PHE A 10 65.56 -18.24 60.66
CA PHE A 10 65.11 -18.86 61.91
C PHE A 10 66.27 -19.52 62.66
N PRO A 11 66.22 -19.61 64.00
CA PRO A 11 67.24 -20.30 64.78
C PRO A 11 67.18 -21.80 64.47
N TYR A 12 68.32 -22.40 64.13
CA TYR A 12 68.43 -23.82 63.80
C TYR A 12 69.04 -24.60 64.98
N GLY A 13 68.45 -25.72 65.37
CA GLY A 13 68.97 -26.53 66.48
C GLY A 13 67.97 -27.51 67.08
N THR A 14 68.28 -27.99 68.28
CA THR A 14 67.41 -28.84 69.10
C THR A 14 66.94 -28.05 70.33
N VAL A 15 66.04 -28.64 71.13
CA VAL A 15 65.60 -28.06 72.42
C VAL A 15 66.77 -27.86 73.40
N GLN A 16 67.90 -28.54 73.16
CA GLN A 16 69.14 -28.39 73.93
C GLN A 16 70.06 -27.27 73.40
N THR A 17 69.78 -26.71 72.21
CA THR A 17 70.54 -25.62 71.59
C THR A 17 69.62 -24.42 71.31
N TYR A 18 69.57 -23.91 70.07
CA TYR A 18 68.88 -22.65 69.74
C TYR A 18 67.34 -22.72 69.80
N LEU A 19 66.73 -23.91 69.92
CA LEU A 19 65.29 -24.05 70.16
C LEU A 19 64.93 -24.14 71.65
N ASN A 20 65.90 -23.94 72.56
CA ASN A 20 65.61 -23.83 73.99
C ASN A 20 64.78 -22.56 74.25
N PRO A 21 63.64 -22.62 74.98
CA PRO A 21 62.80 -21.45 75.25
C PRO A 21 63.54 -20.28 75.90
N VAL A 22 64.52 -20.55 76.76
CA VAL A 22 65.35 -19.52 77.42
C VAL A 22 66.27 -18.84 76.40
N ILE A 23 66.84 -19.60 75.48
CA ILE A 23 67.70 -19.08 74.40
C ILE A 23 66.86 -18.26 73.42
N LEU A 24 65.66 -18.70 73.07
CA LEU A 24 64.74 -17.94 72.20
C LEU A 24 64.39 -16.57 72.80
N VAL A 25 64.11 -16.50 74.11
CA VAL A 25 63.88 -15.21 74.80
C VAL A 25 65.12 -14.32 74.73
N LYS A 26 66.32 -14.88 74.92
CA LYS A 26 67.59 -14.15 74.80
C LYS A 26 67.83 -13.64 73.37
N LEU A 27 67.51 -14.43 72.34
CA LEU A 27 67.65 -14.02 70.94
C LEU A 27 66.71 -12.86 70.60
N VAL A 28 65.47 -12.87 71.13
CA VAL A 28 64.55 -11.72 71.01
C VAL A 28 65.11 -10.49 71.70
N GLN A 29 65.72 -10.63 72.90
CA GLN A 29 66.40 -9.52 73.58
C GLN A 29 67.61 -8.98 72.78
N LEU A 30 68.25 -9.81 71.97
CA LEU A 30 69.35 -9.43 71.07
C LEU A 30 68.87 -8.84 69.74
N GLY A 31 67.55 -8.65 69.56
CA GLY A 31 66.97 -7.99 68.39
C GLY A 31 66.35 -8.92 67.35
N MET A 32 66.21 -10.22 67.64
CA MET A 32 65.47 -11.13 66.76
C MET A 32 63.97 -10.79 66.77
N ALA A 33 63.38 -10.62 65.58
CA ALA A 33 61.95 -10.34 65.44
C ALA A 33 61.09 -11.48 66.01
N LYS A 34 59.98 -11.12 66.65
CA LYS A 34 59.05 -12.05 67.28
C LYS A 34 57.62 -11.59 67.01
N ASP A 35 56.76 -12.54 66.65
CA ASP A 35 55.30 -12.38 66.50
C ASP A 35 54.83 -11.39 65.40
N ASP A 36 55.72 -10.54 64.86
CA ASP A 36 55.43 -9.59 63.77
C ASP A 36 56.58 -9.53 62.75
N ILE A 37 56.25 -9.28 61.47
CA ILE A 37 57.18 -9.16 60.34
C ILE A 37 57.14 -7.73 59.78
N SER A 38 58.28 -7.16 59.37
CA SER A 38 58.29 -5.80 58.79
C SER A 38 57.59 -5.75 57.42
N TRP A 39 57.12 -4.58 56.99
CA TRP A 39 56.54 -4.43 55.64
C TRP A 39 57.59 -4.61 54.54
N GLU A 40 58.84 -4.24 54.82
CA GLU A 40 59.99 -4.47 53.95
C GLU A 40 60.25 -5.97 53.75
N ASP A 41 60.23 -6.76 54.83
CA ASP A 41 60.39 -8.22 54.76
C ASP A 41 59.18 -8.88 54.10
N LEU A 42 57.94 -8.40 54.32
CA LEU A 42 56.75 -8.88 53.60
C LEU A 42 56.84 -8.62 52.10
N LEU A 43 57.27 -7.41 51.70
CA LEU A 43 57.44 -7.05 50.30
C LEU A 43 58.52 -7.91 49.63
N GLU A 44 59.63 -8.13 50.34
CA GLU A 44 60.71 -9.01 49.89
C GLU A 44 60.22 -10.46 49.73
N ARG A 45 59.46 -10.97 50.70
CA ARG A 45 58.84 -12.30 50.59
C ARG A 45 57.82 -12.40 49.47
N ALA A 46 57.05 -11.35 49.18
CA ALA A 46 56.17 -11.30 48.02
C ALA A 46 56.94 -11.41 46.71
N ARG A 47 58.08 -10.72 46.57
CA ARG A 47 58.96 -10.84 45.38
C ARG A 47 59.51 -12.26 45.22
N SER A 48 59.85 -12.92 46.32
CA SER A 48 60.36 -14.30 46.30
C SER A 48 59.35 -15.34 45.79
N VAL A 49 58.05 -15.00 45.71
CA VAL A 49 57.02 -15.92 45.21
C VAL A 49 57.29 -16.28 43.75
N ALA A 50 57.72 -15.31 42.93
CA ALA A 50 58.01 -15.54 41.52
C ALA A 50 59.14 -16.57 41.33
N GLU A 51 60.23 -16.44 42.08
CA GLU A 51 61.36 -17.38 42.07
C GLU A 51 60.95 -18.77 42.60
N LEU A 52 60.19 -18.81 43.70
CA LEU A 52 59.71 -20.08 44.27
C LEU A 52 58.82 -20.83 43.26
N ASN A 53 58.00 -20.09 42.54
CA ASN A 53 57.04 -20.61 41.59
C ASN A 53 57.67 -21.33 40.39
N GLU A 54 58.93 -21.01 40.03
CA GLU A 54 59.69 -21.74 39.00
C GLU A 54 60.01 -23.18 39.41
N SER A 55 60.12 -23.43 40.73
CA SER A 55 60.51 -24.74 41.28
C SER A 55 59.35 -25.50 41.92
N ASP A 56 58.45 -24.82 42.64
CA ASP A 56 57.28 -25.40 43.31
C ASP A 56 56.12 -24.39 43.37
N HIS A 57 55.18 -24.55 42.44
CA HIS A 57 53.97 -23.73 42.37
C HIS A 57 53.08 -23.86 43.62
N THR A 58 52.99 -25.05 44.22
CA THR A 58 52.13 -25.24 45.40
C THR A 58 52.72 -24.50 46.60
N ALA A 59 54.04 -24.58 46.77
CA ALA A 59 54.73 -23.80 47.79
C ALA A 59 54.59 -22.29 47.57
N ALA A 60 54.62 -21.84 46.31
CA ALA A 60 54.37 -20.45 45.94
C ALA A 60 52.96 -20.00 46.33
N CYS A 61 51.92 -20.76 45.98
CA CYS A 61 50.53 -20.52 46.41
C CYS A 61 50.38 -20.47 47.94
N ILE A 62 51.04 -21.38 48.67
CA ILE A 62 51.06 -21.38 50.13
C ILE A 62 51.73 -20.09 50.65
N ARG A 63 52.84 -19.66 50.06
CA ARG A 63 53.54 -18.43 50.46
C ARG A 63 52.65 -17.21 50.21
N SER A 64 52.00 -17.11 49.06
CA SER A 64 51.03 -16.05 48.75
C SER A 64 49.89 -16.00 49.76
N SER A 65 49.34 -17.17 50.12
CA SER A 65 48.29 -17.29 51.14
C SER A 65 48.74 -16.76 52.50
N ILE A 66 49.95 -17.11 52.94
CA ILE A 66 50.52 -16.62 54.20
C ILE A 66 50.76 -15.10 54.14
N ILE A 67 51.28 -14.58 53.02
CA ILE A 67 51.49 -13.14 52.84
C ILE A 67 50.15 -12.39 52.97
N LEU A 68 49.10 -12.86 52.29
CA LEU A 68 47.77 -12.24 52.37
C LEU A 68 47.20 -12.30 53.79
N SER A 69 47.40 -13.39 54.51
CA SER A 69 47.00 -13.52 55.92
C SER A 69 47.76 -12.56 56.84
N LEU A 70 49.05 -12.34 56.60
CA LEU A 70 49.87 -11.41 57.41
C LEU A 70 49.50 -9.96 57.12
N ILE A 71 49.18 -9.63 55.86
CA ILE A 71 48.61 -8.32 55.50
C ILE A 71 47.28 -8.12 56.25
N ASP A 72 46.41 -9.13 56.31
CA ASP A 72 45.14 -9.06 57.05
C ASP A 72 45.36 -8.76 58.54
N GLU A 73 46.28 -9.45 59.20
CA GLU A 73 46.65 -9.20 60.61
C GLU A 73 47.21 -7.78 60.80
N LYS A 74 48.12 -7.32 59.93
CA LYS A 74 48.66 -5.96 59.94
C LYS A 74 47.57 -4.89 59.82
N LEU A 75 46.57 -5.12 58.97
CA LEU A 75 45.44 -4.20 58.79
C LEU A 75 44.52 -4.18 60.02
N LYS A 76 44.31 -5.31 60.70
CA LYS A 76 43.55 -5.37 61.97
C LYS A 76 44.19 -4.52 63.07
N HIS A 77 45.53 -4.49 63.09
CA HIS A 77 46.30 -3.65 64.02
C HIS A 77 46.41 -2.17 63.60
N ARG A 78 45.76 -1.75 62.51
CA ARG A 78 45.73 -0.37 61.99
C ARG A 78 47.12 0.23 61.73
N ASP A 79 48.05 -0.58 61.23
CA ASP A 79 49.38 -0.10 60.86
C ASP A 79 49.33 0.85 59.66
N GLN A 80 49.57 2.14 59.90
CA GLN A 80 49.46 3.18 58.87
C GLN A 80 50.60 3.15 57.85
N LYS A 81 51.73 2.48 58.16
CA LYS A 81 52.89 2.39 57.26
C LYS A 81 52.60 1.58 55.99
N GLY A 82 51.60 0.70 56.02
CA GLY A 82 51.23 -0.14 54.88
C GLY A 82 50.97 0.66 53.59
N LYS A 83 50.50 1.91 53.69
CA LYS A 83 50.24 2.78 52.53
C LYS A 83 51.48 3.04 51.66
N GLU A 84 52.68 3.03 52.23
CA GLU A 84 53.94 3.23 51.50
C GLU A 84 54.29 2.01 50.62
N PHE A 85 53.77 0.82 50.97
CA PHE A 85 54.11 -0.45 50.35
C PHE A 85 53.06 -0.96 49.36
N VAL A 86 51.82 -0.44 49.40
CA VAL A 86 50.70 -0.88 48.54
C VAL A 86 51.08 -0.90 47.06
N THR A 87 51.60 0.21 46.54
CA THR A 87 51.94 0.33 45.10
C THR A 87 52.98 -0.70 44.68
N SER A 88 53.93 -1.00 45.57
CA SER A 88 54.95 -2.02 45.32
C SER A 88 54.35 -3.43 45.36
N LEU A 89 53.46 -3.72 46.33
CA LEU A 89 52.77 -5.01 46.43
C LEU A 89 51.85 -5.26 45.22
N GLN A 90 51.16 -4.22 44.74
CA GLN A 90 50.25 -4.31 43.60
C GLN A 90 50.94 -4.72 42.30
N ALA A 91 52.21 -4.38 42.14
CA ALA A 91 53.00 -4.64 40.94
C ALA A 91 53.72 -6.00 40.94
N ILE A 92 53.70 -6.74 42.06
CA ILE A 92 54.41 -8.02 42.17
C ILE A 92 53.53 -9.16 41.67
N ASP A 93 54.10 -10.05 40.86
CA ASP A 93 53.45 -11.28 40.41
C ASP A 93 53.47 -12.36 41.50
N PHE A 94 52.54 -12.27 42.45
CA PHE A 94 52.42 -13.25 43.54
C PHE A 94 51.03 -13.87 43.69
N LEU A 95 50.06 -13.52 42.84
CA LEU A 95 48.69 -14.05 42.95
C LEU A 95 48.42 -15.17 41.93
N PRO A 96 47.84 -16.31 42.36
CA PRO A 96 47.42 -17.37 41.45
C PRO A 96 46.10 -17.02 40.76
N PHE A 97 45.82 -17.65 39.62
CA PHE A 97 44.62 -17.41 38.82
C PHE A 97 43.85 -18.70 38.56
N LEU A 98 42.55 -18.59 38.25
CA LEU A 98 41.68 -19.72 37.93
C LEU A 98 41.99 -20.22 36.52
N SER A 99 42.37 -21.49 36.40
CA SER A 99 42.42 -22.18 35.11
C SER A 99 41.00 -22.40 34.57
N LYS A 100 40.89 -22.71 33.26
CA LYS A 100 39.60 -22.98 32.62
C LYS A 100 38.81 -24.05 33.40
N PRO A 101 37.57 -23.76 33.85
CA PRO A 101 36.76 -24.74 34.56
C PRO A 101 36.47 -25.98 33.70
N ALA A 102 36.39 -27.15 34.33
CA ALA A 102 36.04 -28.38 33.63
C ALA A 102 34.62 -28.29 33.05
N GLY A 103 34.45 -28.68 31.78
CA GLY A 103 33.17 -28.58 31.08
C GLY A 103 32.79 -27.18 30.61
N PHE A 104 33.66 -26.17 30.80
CA PHE A 104 33.41 -24.83 30.29
C PHE A 104 33.57 -24.80 28.76
N SER A 105 32.49 -24.45 28.07
CA SER A 105 32.41 -24.49 26.61
C SER A 105 33.19 -23.35 25.93
N LEU A 106 33.31 -22.19 26.58
CA LEU A 106 33.83 -20.97 25.96
C LEU A 106 35.35 -20.85 26.09
N SER A 107 35.92 -19.86 25.40
CA SER A 107 37.28 -19.39 25.68
C SER A 107 37.35 -18.95 27.14
N TRP A 108 38.51 -19.10 27.78
CA TRP A 108 38.70 -18.67 29.16
C TRP A 108 40.09 -18.08 29.25
N LYS A 109 40.22 -16.83 29.68
CA LYS A 109 41.49 -16.13 29.59
C LYS A 109 42.63 -16.83 30.33
N GLY A 110 42.31 -17.51 31.43
CA GLY A 110 43.28 -18.33 32.15
C GLY A 110 43.88 -19.49 31.34
N ALA A 111 43.21 -19.96 30.28
CA ALA A 111 43.75 -21.03 29.42
C ALA A 111 44.92 -20.54 28.53
N ASP A 112 45.04 -19.23 28.30
CA ASP A 112 46.09 -18.63 27.49
C ASP A 112 47.46 -18.65 28.20
N PHE A 113 47.46 -18.93 29.51
CA PHE A 113 48.64 -18.86 30.35
C PHE A 113 49.04 -20.24 30.86
N HIS A 114 50.34 -20.41 31.11
CA HIS A 114 50.83 -21.61 31.77
C HIS A 114 50.14 -21.76 33.15
N PRO A 115 49.67 -22.97 33.55
CA PRO A 115 48.90 -23.18 34.79
C PRO A 115 49.60 -22.75 36.08
N TYR A 116 50.91 -22.50 36.01
CA TYR A 116 51.73 -22.09 37.15
C TYR A 116 52.04 -20.60 37.13
N LYS A 117 51.58 -19.82 36.15
CA LYS A 117 51.85 -18.38 36.11
C LYS A 117 51.23 -17.67 37.31
N MET A 118 51.98 -16.75 37.90
CA MET A 118 51.48 -15.81 38.91
C MET A 118 51.20 -14.46 38.25
N PHE A 119 50.34 -13.67 38.87
CA PHE A 119 49.92 -12.37 38.37
C PHE A 119 50.01 -11.29 39.45
N SER A 120 50.17 -10.06 38.98
CA SER A 120 50.03 -8.85 39.76
C SER A 120 48.57 -8.58 40.12
N VAL A 121 48.36 -7.79 41.18
CA VAL A 121 47.02 -7.33 41.57
C VAL A 121 46.38 -6.52 40.44
N ASN A 122 47.18 -5.80 39.65
CA ASN A 122 46.71 -4.98 38.54
C ASN A 122 46.16 -5.79 37.36
N ASP A 123 46.57 -7.04 37.22
CA ASP A 123 46.22 -7.87 36.06
C ASP A 123 45.08 -8.86 36.31
N VAL A 124 44.71 -9.12 37.57
CA VAL A 124 43.62 -10.06 37.93
C VAL A 124 42.34 -9.35 38.38
N TYR A 125 41.21 -10.02 38.24
CA TYR A 125 39.93 -9.63 38.84
C TYR A 125 39.46 -10.67 39.84
N ILE A 126 38.65 -10.25 40.81
CA ILE A 126 38.02 -11.16 41.76
C ILE A 126 36.86 -11.94 41.13
N VAL A 127 36.44 -13.02 41.79
CA VAL A 127 35.37 -13.93 41.32
C VAL A 127 34.05 -13.21 41.09
N ASP A 128 33.75 -12.13 41.83
CA ASP A 128 32.51 -11.34 41.67
C ASP A 128 32.35 -10.74 40.26
N HIS A 129 33.45 -10.48 39.57
CA HIS A 129 33.46 -9.95 38.20
C HIS A 129 33.71 -11.02 37.13
N GLN A 130 33.80 -12.30 37.52
CA GLN A 130 34.13 -13.41 36.62
C GLN A 130 33.31 -13.35 35.33
N ASP A 131 31.99 -13.35 35.43
CA ASP A 131 31.10 -13.45 34.25
C ASP A 131 31.17 -12.20 33.35
N THR A 132 31.72 -11.09 33.85
CA THR A 132 31.91 -9.85 33.07
C THR A 132 33.29 -9.73 32.40
N VAL A 133 34.28 -10.54 32.79
CA VAL A 133 35.66 -10.39 32.27
C VAL A 133 36.41 -11.69 31.96
N CYS A 134 35.85 -12.87 32.26
CA CYS A 134 36.56 -14.16 32.22
C CYS A 134 37.10 -14.58 30.84
N LEU A 135 36.57 -14.02 29.74
CA LEU A 135 37.07 -14.30 28.39
C LEU A 135 38.32 -13.47 28.08
N LEU A 136 38.46 -12.30 28.73
CA LEU A 136 39.47 -11.28 28.40
C LEU A 136 40.53 -11.05 29.50
N LYS A 137 40.21 -11.33 30.77
CA LYS A 137 41.09 -11.10 31.92
C LYS A 137 41.15 -12.31 32.85
N PRO A 138 42.30 -12.58 33.49
CA PRO A 138 42.44 -13.66 34.46
C PRO A 138 41.68 -13.35 35.75
N ILE A 139 41.11 -14.40 36.36
CA ILE A 139 40.35 -14.33 37.61
C ILE A 139 41.20 -14.89 38.75
N LEU A 140 41.24 -14.20 39.89
CA LEU A 140 41.97 -14.62 41.08
C LEU A 140 41.48 -15.98 41.58
N ASN A 141 42.42 -16.89 41.87
CA ASN A 141 42.09 -18.19 42.46
C ASN A 141 42.10 -18.11 43.99
N GLU A 142 40.94 -17.90 44.59
CA GLU A 142 40.73 -17.89 46.05
C GLU A 142 40.52 -19.30 46.65
N ASN A 143 40.68 -20.37 45.86
CA ASN A 143 40.65 -21.74 46.40
C ASN A 143 41.86 -22.00 47.32
N SER A 144 41.82 -23.08 48.10
CA SER A 144 42.95 -23.42 48.98
C SER A 144 44.24 -23.66 48.18
N PRO A 145 45.42 -23.49 48.80
CA PRO A 145 46.69 -23.78 48.14
C PRO A 145 46.83 -25.21 47.60
N SER A 146 46.14 -26.18 48.21
CA SER A 146 46.05 -27.55 47.68
C SER A 146 45.38 -27.63 46.31
N PHE A 147 44.54 -26.66 45.97
CA PHE A 147 43.92 -26.46 44.66
C PHE A 147 44.55 -25.29 43.90
N LYS A 148 45.85 -25.04 44.12
CA LYS A 148 46.65 -24.02 43.42
C LYS A 148 46.11 -22.59 43.58
N GLY A 149 45.38 -22.31 44.67
CA GLY A 149 44.86 -20.97 44.96
C GLY A 149 45.57 -20.31 46.14
N CYS A 150 45.18 -19.08 46.46
CA CYS A 150 45.75 -18.30 47.57
C CYS A 150 44.92 -18.39 48.86
N GLY A 151 43.84 -19.15 48.87
CA GLY A 151 42.85 -19.18 49.94
C GLY A 151 41.92 -17.96 49.90
N PRO A 152 40.94 -17.89 50.82
CA PRO A 152 39.99 -16.79 50.89
C PRO A 152 40.72 -15.50 51.25
N VAL A 153 40.44 -14.42 50.51
CA VAL A 153 41.01 -13.09 50.78
C VAL A 153 39.97 -12.22 51.48
N SER A 154 40.32 -11.64 52.63
CA SER A 154 39.39 -10.78 53.38
C SER A 154 39.04 -9.51 52.61
N LEU A 155 37.86 -8.92 52.90
CA LEU A 155 37.44 -7.67 52.26
C LEU A 155 38.44 -6.53 52.50
N ALA A 156 39.01 -6.44 53.71
CA ALA A 156 40.00 -5.44 54.07
C ALA A 156 41.28 -5.56 53.22
N VAL A 157 41.75 -6.80 52.98
CA VAL A 157 42.91 -7.04 52.10
C VAL A 157 42.57 -6.74 50.64
N LYS A 158 41.37 -7.14 50.17
CA LYS A 158 40.92 -6.82 48.80
C LYS A 158 40.87 -5.32 48.57
N GLU A 159 40.37 -4.55 49.53
CA GLU A 159 40.34 -3.08 49.47
C GLU A 159 41.76 -2.48 49.51
N PHE A 160 42.59 -2.91 50.46
CA PHE A 160 43.96 -2.41 50.62
C PHE A 160 44.83 -2.64 49.39
N LEU A 161 44.74 -3.83 48.78
CA LEU A 161 45.48 -4.15 47.56
C LEU A 161 44.84 -3.57 46.30
N GLY A 162 43.61 -3.06 46.34
CA GLY A 162 42.91 -2.57 45.14
C GLY A 162 42.35 -3.68 44.24
N LEU A 163 42.08 -4.86 44.80
CA LEU A 163 41.41 -5.98 44.11
C LEU A 163 39.91 -5.73 43.89
N LEU A 164 39.29 -4.83 44.65
CA LEU A 164 37.89 -4.39 44.47
C LEU A 164 37.69 -3.44 43.28
N LYS A 165 38.60 -3.46 42.31
CA LYS A 165 38.50 -2.62 41.11
C LYS A 165 37.35 -3.10 40.22
N LYS A 166 36.51 -2.16 39.79
CA LYS A 166 35.41 -2.42 38.87
C LYS A 166 35.95 -2.55 37.43
N PRO A 167 35.45 -3.49 36.61
CA PRO A 167 35.73 -3.53 35.18
C PRO A 167 35.38 -2.21 34.50
N SER A 168 36.10 -1.84 33.43
CA SER A 168 35.71 -0.69 32.61
C SER A 168 34.54 -1.06 31.68
N VAL A 169 33.73 -0.07 31.32
CA VAL A 169 32.62 -0.23 30.34
C VAL A 169 33.13 -0.86 29.03
N GLU A 170 34.27 -0.39 28.53
CA GLU A 170 34.90 -0.92 27.33
C GLU A 170 35.29 -2.39 27.45
N LEU A 171 35.79 -2.82 28.61
CA LEU A 171 36.16 -4.21 28.85
C LEU A 171 34.93 -5.13 28.79
N VAL A 172 33.81 -4.69 29.39
CA VAL A 172 32.56 -5.47 29.42
C VAL A 172 31.87 -5.49 28.04
N ILE A 173 31.93 -4.40 27.28
CA ILE A 173 31.49 -4.38 25.88
C ILE A 173 32.28 -5.40 25.05
N ASN A 174 33.60 -5.43 25.21
CA ASN A 174 34.45 -6.38 24.48
C ASN A 174 34.19 -7.83 24.91
N GLN A 175 33.96 -8.08 26.20
CA GLN A 175 33.56 -9.40 26.70
C GLN A 175 32.25 -9.86 26.04
N LEU A 176 31.25 -8.97 25.99
CA LEU A 176 29.95 -9.26 25.38
C LEU A 176 30.08 -9.52 23.87
N LYS A 177 30.90 -8.74 23.16
CA LYS A 177 31.20 -8.99 21.74
C LYS A 177 31.94 -10.32 21.53
N GLU A 178 32.78 -10.73 22.47
CA GLU A 178 33.50 -11.99 22.36
C GLU A 178 32.59 -13.19 22.59
N VAL A 179 31.65 -13.08 23.53
CA VAL A 179 30.65 -14.14 23.78
C VAL A 179 29.69 -14.30 22.59
N SER A 180 29.40 -13.21 21.87
CA SER A 180 28.45 -13.21 20.75
C SER A 180 29.02 -13.71 19.42
N LYS A 181 30.33 -13.91 19.31
CA LYS A 181 31.00 -14.49 18.12
C LYS A 181 30.80 -16.00 17.96
N LEU A 182 30.29 -16.69 18.99
CA LEU A 182 30.18 -18.15 19.01
C LEU A 182 28.77 -18.58 18.62
N PHE A 183 28.67 -19.41 17.58
CA PHE A 183 27.40 -19.77 16.94
C PHE A 183 26.95 -21.23 17.17
N ASP A 184 27.76 -22.06 17.83
CA ASP A 184 27.45 -23.48 18.07
C ASP A 184 26.66 -23.70 19.37
N GLY A 185 25.38 -23.31 19.37
CA GLY A 185 24.43 -23.59 20.45
C GLY A 185 24.70 -22.80 21.75
N ILE A 186 23.67 -22.17 22.30
CA ILE A 186 23.82 -21.35 23.51
C ILE A 186 23.87 -22.25 24.74
N THR A 187 25.00 -22.23 25.43
CA THR A 187 25.22 -22.92 26.71
C THR A 187 24.77 -22.06 27.89
N LEU A 188 24.47 -22.69 29.03
CA LEU A 188 24.12 -21.98 30.28
C LEU A 188 25.18 -20.95 30.69
N TYR A 189 26.46 -21.21 30.40
CA TYR A 189 27.55 -20.26 30.65
C TYR A 189 27.43 -19.00 29.78
N GLN A 190 27.05 -19.12 28.51
CA GLN A 190 26.83 -17.96 27.63
C GLN A 190 25.65 -17.13 28.10
N GLU A 191 24.56 -17.77 28.53
CA GLU A 191 23.42 -17.04 29.10
C GLU A 191 23.81 -16.28 30.38
N SER A 192 24.57 -16.91 31.28
CA SER A 192 25.05 -16.27 32.52
C SER A 192 25.93 -15.07 32.23
N ILE A 193 26.95 -15.24 31.39
CA ILE A 193 27.89 -14.18 30.99
C ILE A 193 27.15 -13.03 30.31
N THR A 194 26.26 -13.34 29.37
CA THR A 194 25.45 -12.35 28.65
C THR A 194 24.58 -11.55 29.61
N SER A 195 23.88 -12.25 30.52
CA SER A 195 23.03 -11.60 31.52
C SER A 195 23.84 -10.73 32.49
N ALA A 196 25.03 -11.18 32.89
CA ALA A 196 25.93 -10.40 33.75
C ALA A 196 26.44 -9.14 33.02
N CYS A 197 26.80 -9.26 31.75
CA CYS A 197 27.21 -8.12 30.92
C CYS A 197 26.06 -7.13 30.73
N TYR A 198 24.84 -7.59 30.41
CA TYR A 198 23.67 -6.70 30.29
C TYR A 198 23.38 -5.94 31.57
N LYS A 199 23.40 -6.64 32.72
CA LYS A 199 23.19 -6.02 34.02
C LYS A 199 24.24 -4.94 34.28
N PHE A 200 25.52 -5.27 34.09
CA PHE A 200 26.61 -4.32 34.29
C PHE A 200 26.47 -3.07 33.41
N LEU A 201 26.24 -3.26 32.11
CA LEU A 201 26.13 -2.17 31.14
C LEU A 201 24.90 -1.31 31.40
N HIS A 202 23.78 -1.94 31.76
CA HIS A 202 22.56 -1.23 32.15
C HIS A 202 22.79 -0.37 33.39
N ASP A 203 23.39 -0.92 34.45
CA ASP A 203 23.70 -0.18 35.67
C ASP A 203 24.66 0.99 35.40
N GLU A 204 25.71 0.80 34.60
CA GLU A 204 26.66 1.88 34.23
C GLU A 204 26.00 2.98 33.39
N MET A 205 25.11 2.59 32.49
CA MET A 205 24.37 3.52 31.64
C MET A 205 23.41 4.41 32.46
N LEU A 206 22.82 3.89 33.54
CA LEU A 206 21.97 4.68 34.45
C LEU A 206 22.78 5.63 35.34
N ASN A 207 24.03 5.26 35.66
CA ASN A 207 24.88 6.03 36.57
C ASN A 207 25.69 7.13 35.87
N SER A 208 25.96 7.02 34.56
CA SER A 208 26.81 7.96 33.83
C SER A 208 26.37 8.20 32.38
N GLU A 209 26.10 9.46 32.03
CA GLU A 209 25.70 9.83 30.68
C GLU A 209 26.83 9.63 29.65
N SER A 210 28.10 9.78 30.05
CA SER A 210 29.24 9.50 29.16
C SER A 210 29.38 8.01 28.87
N ALA A 211 29.14 7.16 29.88
CA ALA A 211 29.10 5.71 29.70
C ALA A 211 27.95 5.32 28.78
N LYS A 212 26.76 5.93 28.97
CA LYS A 212 25.59 5.69 28.12
C LYS A 212 25.84 5.97 26.64
N LEU A 213 26.39 7.15 26.31
CA LEU A 213 26.73 7.49 24.92
C LEU A 213 27.74 6.50 24.32
N HIS A 214 28.73 6.10 25.11
CA HIS A 214 29.73 5.13 24.68
C HIS A 214 29.13 3.73 24.42
N ILE A 215 28.27 3.24 25.33
CA ILE A 215 27.59 1.94 25.19
C ILE A 215 26.71 1.91 23.95
N ILE A 216 25.91 2.97 23.74
CA ILE A 216 25.02 3.08 22.58
C ILE A 216 25.83 3.02 21.28
N GLU A 217 26.87 3.85 21.17
CA GLU A 217 27.68 3.91 19.95
C GLU A 217 28.42 2.60 19.67
N ALA A 218 28.92 1.92 20.70
CA ALA A 218 29.67 0.69 20.54
C ALA A 218 28.81 -0.53 20.19
N LEU A 219 27.51 -0.51 20.54
CA LEU A 219 26.61 -1.66 20.43
C LEU A 219 25.52 -1.53 19.35
N LYS A 220 25.19 -0.32 18.88
CA LYS A 220 24.11 -0.08 17.89
C LYS A 220 24.20 -0.97 16.64
N ASP A 221 25.40 -1.25 16.16
CA ASP A 221 25.67 -2.02 14.93
C ASP A 221 26.20 -3.44 15.22
N SER A 222 26.22 -3.87 16.48
CA SER A 222 26.78 -5.17 16.88
C SER A 222 25.69 -6.22 17.05
N SER A 223 25.94 -7.45 16.60
CA SER A 223 25.08 -8.60 16.94
C SER A 223 25.40 -9.08 18.35
N PHE A 224 24.65 -8.59 19.33
CA PHE A 224 24.89 -8.89 20.74
C PHE A 224 23.62 -9.26 21.52
N ILE A 225 22.43 -9.08 20.94
CA ILE A 225 21.16 -9.36 21.62
C ILE A 225 20.88 -10.85 21.52
N LEU A 226 20.89 -11.54 22.65
CA LEU A 226 20.58 -12.97 22.71
C LEU A 226 19.06 -13.15 22.58
N VAL A 227 18.62 -13.78 21.49
CA VAL A 227 17.23 -14.20 21.29
C VAL A 227 17.21 -15.67 20.94
N GLU A 228 16.40 -16.43 21.67
CA GLU A 228 16.36 -17.90 21.58
C GLU A 228 17.78 -18.49 21.70
N ASN A 229 18.35 -18.98 20.59
CA ASN A 229 19.67 -19.59 20.54
C ASN A 229 20.66 -18.82 19.63
N THR A 230 20.45 -17.52 19.40
CA THR A 230 21.30 -16.74 18.49
C THR A 230 21.50 -15.29 18.96
N TYR A 231 22.58 -14.67 18.53
CA TYR A 231 22.86 -13.24 18.74
C TYR A 231 22.47 -12.44 17.50
N VAL A 232 21.62 -11.44 17.69
CA VAL A 232 21.10 -10.60 16.61
C VAL A 232 21.39 -9.13 16.84
N SER A 233 21.35 -8.35 15.75
CA SER A 233 21.51 -6.89 15.79
C SER A 233 20.25 -6.22 16.36
N PRO A 234 20.39 -5.03 16.98
CA PRO A 234 19.24 -4.25 17.48
C PRO A 234 18.16 -4.01 16.42
N SER A 235 18.56 -3.78 15.17
CA SER A 235 17.64 -3.54 14.04
C SER A 235 16.68 -4.70 13.72
N LYS A 236 17.01 -5.93 14.14
CA LYS A 236 16.17 -7.12 13.92
C LYS A 236 15.26 -7.44 15.10
N VAL A 237 15.27 -6.62 16.16
CA VAL A 237 14.56 -6.90 17.41
C VAL A 237 13.56 -5.78 17.70
N ALA A 238 12.35 -6.18 18.10
CA ALA A 238 11.35 -5.25 18.63
C ALA A 238 10.82 -5.70 19.99
N CYS A 239 10.39 -4.75 20.82
CA CYS A 239 9.79 -5.01 22.13
C CYS A 239 8.44 -5.73 22.05
N HIS A 240 7.75 -5.62 20.91
CA HIS A 240 6.47 -6.25 20.66
C HIS A 240 6.36 -6.70 19.20
N LEU A 241 6.07 -7.99 19.02
CA LEU A 241 5.79 -8.63 17.74
C LEU A 241 4.71 -9.69 18.00
N ASN A 242 3.62 -9.64 17.23
CA ASN A 242 2.41 -10.44 17.53
C ASN A 242 2.44 -11.86 16.98
N PHE A 243 3.46 -12.19 16.19
CA PHE A 243 3.57 -13.46 15.49
C PHE A 243 5.03 -13.85 15.30
N ASP A 244 5.28 -15.12 15.01
CA ASP A 244 6.63 -15.61 14.74
C ASP A 244 7.11 -15.21 13.34
N ALA A 245 8.17 -14.38 13.30
CA ALA A 245 8.85 -13.89 12.10
C ALA A 245 10.31 -14.38 11.99
N THR A 246 10.67 -15.43 12.73
CA THR A 246 12.01 -16.04 12.67
C THR A 246 12.27 -16.64 11.28
N PRO A 247 13.53 -16.65 10.80
CA PRO A 247 14.76 -16.13 11.42
C PRO A 247 15.07 -14.65 11.08
N TYR A 248 14.12 -13.90 10.53
CA TYR A 248 14.37 -12.55 9.99
C TYR A 248 14.21 -11.44 11.03
N LEU A 249 13.10 -11.49 11.78
CA LEU A 249 12.76 -10.51 12.82
C LEU A 249 12.39 -11.24 14.12
N PHE A 250 12.72 -10.61 15.24
CA PHE A 250 12.66 -11.23 16.56
C PHE A 250 11.93 -10.34 17.57
N GLN A 251 11.23 -10.98 18.50
CA GLN A 251 10.72 -10.31 19.69
C GLN A 251 11.78 -10.31 20.80
N LEU A 252 11.98 -9.17 21.46
CA LEU A 252 12.85 -9.09 22.63
C LEU A 252 12.30 -10.00 23.76
N PRO A 253 13.09 -10.94 24.30
CA PRO A 253 12.67 -11.78 25.41
C PRO A 253 12.16 -10.97 26.61
N ASN A 254 11.05 -11.41 27.20
CA ASN A 254 10.41 -10.70 28.33
C ASN A 254 11.37 -10.49 29.52
N LYS A 255 12.29 -11.44 29.76
CA LYS A 255 13.32 -11.33 30.81
C LYS A 255 14.22 -10.09 30.62
N TYR A 256 14.47 -9.69 29.38
CA TYR A 256 15.32 -8.55 29.04
C TYR A 256 14.51 -7.27 28.97
N LYS A 257 13.30 -7.34 28.40
CA LYS A 257 12.35 -6.22 28.36
C LYS A 257 12.04 -5.65 29.76
N ASN A 258 11.94 -6.50 30.77
CA ASN A 258 11.59 -6.09 32.13
C ASN A 258 12.79 -5.59 32.94
N ASN A 259 13.99 -6.11 32.69
CA ASN A 259 15.16 -5.86 33.54
C ASN A 259 16.14 -4.84 32.95
N PHE A 260 16.18 -4.65 31.63
CA PHE A 260 17.22 -3.86 30.96
C PHE A 260 16.65 -2.97 29.84
N ARG A 261 15.43 -2.46 30.02
CA ARG A 261 14.66 -1.76 28.98
C ARG A 261 15.44 -0.62 28.33
N GLU A 262 16.01 0.25 29.16
CA GLU A 262 16.73 1.45 28.74
C GLU A 262 17.96 1.09 27.89
N LEU A 263 18.60 -0.05 28.16
CA LEU A 263 19.78 -0.49 27.40
C LEU A 263 19.37 -0.83 25.96
N PHE A 264 18.30 -1.60 25.81
CA PHE A 264 17.82 -2.04 24.51
C PHE A 264 17.17 -0.90 23.71
N GLU A 265 16.34 -0.07 24.34
CA GLU A 265 15.78 1.12 23.68
C GLU A 265 16.90 2.10 23.28
N GLY A 266 17.94 2.25 24.10
CA GLY A 266 19.09 3.12 23.82
C GLY A 266 19.91 2.70 22.60
N VAL A 267 20.13 1.39 22.39
CA VAL A 267 20.88 0.88 21.22
C VAL A 267 20.05 0.79 19.94
N GLY A 268 18.75 1.14 19.98
CA GLY A 268 17.88 1.17 18.80
C GLY A 268 16.94 -0.03 18.64
N VAL A 269 16.68 -0.81 19.69
CA VAL A 269 15.58 -1.80 19.68
C VAL A 269 14.25 -1.06 19.61
N GLN A 270 13.47 -1.33 18.56
CA GLN A 270 12.22 -0.63 18.30
C GLN A 270 11.11 -1.08 19.26
N SER A 271 10.09 -0.25 19.48
CA SER A 271 8.90 -0.65 20.23
C SER A 271 8.08 -1.72 19.48
N SER A 272 7.89 -1.52 18.18
CA SER A 272 7.21 -2.40 17.24
C SER A 272 7.72 -2.12 15.83
N PHE A 273 7.79 -3.13 14.96
CA PHE A 273 8.22 -2.96 13.58
C PHE A 273 7.25 -2.12 12.74
N THR A 274 7.81 -1.46 11.74
CA THR A 274 7.09 -0.65 10.76
C THR A 274 6.64 -1.47 9.54
N VAL A 275 5.85 -0.86 8.65
CA VAL A 275 5.46 -1.51 7.38
C VAL A 275 6.69 -1.74 6.50
N GLU A 276 7.64 -0.82 6.55
CA GLU A 276 8.89 -0.84 5.81
C GLU A 276 9.80 -1.99 6.27
N ASP A 277 9.89 -2.26 7.58
CA ASP A 277 10.63 -3.41 8.11
C ASP A 277 10.06 -4.74 7.61
N PHE A 278 8.72 -4.87 7.58
CA PHE A 278 8.05 -6.04 7.03
C PHE A 278 8.20 -6.16 5.51
N ALA A 279 8.20 -5.05 4.79
CA ALA A 279 8.47 -5.05 3.35
C ALA A 279 9.90 -5.53 3.05
N LEU A 280 10.90 -5.06 3.81
CA LEU A 280 12.28 -5.53 3.70
C LEU A 280 12.41 -7.02 4.01
N LEU A 281 11.68 -7.55 5.00
CA LEU A 281 11.63 -9.00 5.25
C LEU A 281 11.15 -9.75 4.00
N LEU A 282 10.05 -9.31 3.38
CA LEU A 282 9.51 -9.96 2.17
C LEU A 282 10.50 -9.87 1.00
N GLU A 283 11.25 -8.78 0.88
CA GLU A 283 12.32 -8.64 -0.12
C GLU A 283 13.48 -9.60 0.14
N LEU A 284 13.92 -9.77 1.40
CA LEU A 284 14.96 -10.74 1.76
C LEU A 284 14.53 -12.17 1.43
N VAL A 285 13.29 -12.56 1.79
CA VAL A 285 12.74 -13.87 1.45
C VAL A 285 12.70 -14.05 -0.08
N LYS A 286 12.32 -13.01 -0.83
CA LYS A 286 12.34 -13.06 -2.30
C LYS A 286 13.76 -13.22 -2.84
N GLN A 287 14.77 -12.56 -2.28
CA GLN A 287 16.16 -12.68 -2.75
C GLN A 287 16.74 -14.09 -2.56
N GLU A 288 16.35 -14.80 -1.49
CA GLU A 288 16.78 -16.17 -1.25
C GLU A 288 16.21 -17.18 -2.26
N TYR A 289 14.97 -16.95 -2.70
CA TYR A 289 14.22 -17.87 -3.57
C TYR A 289 14.24 -17.45 -5.04
N ASP A 290 14.44 -16.17 -5.33
CA ASP A 290 14.43 -15.52 -6.65
C ASP A 290 13.21 -15.93 -7.49
N ILE A 291 13.38 -16.79 -8.50
CA ILE A 291 12.31 -17.31 -9.37
C ILE A 291 11.67 -18.60 -8.81
N ARG A 292 12.29 -19.22 -7.81
CA ARG A 292 11.82 -20.49 -7.24
C ARG A 292 10.59 -20.27 -6.34
N PRO A 293 9.65 -21.24 -6.31
CA PRO A 293 8.53 -21.20 -5.39
C PRO A 293 9.02 -21.27 -3.94
N LEU A 294 8.34 -20.52 -3.06
CA LEU A 294 8.56 -20.58 -1.62
C LEU A 294 8.25 -22.00 -1.10
N THR A 295 8.98 -22.41 -0.06
CA THR A 295 8.55 -23.54 0.77
C THR A 295 7.28 -23.19 1.53
N GLU A 296 6.50 -24.20 1.92
CA GLU A 296 5.29 -24.00 2.72
C GLU A 296 5.57 -23.18 3.99
N SER A 297 6.67 -23.46 4.68
CA SER A 297 7.07 -22.71 5.89
C SER A 297 7.29 -21.22 5.61
N ASN A 298 8.01 -20.89 4.53
CA ASN A 298 8.28 -19.49 4.18
C ASN A 298 7.04 -18.78 3.62
N PHE A 299 6.14 -19.50 2.95
CA PHE A 299 4.84 -18.97 2.56
C PHE A 299 3.99 -18.62 3.79
N GLN A 300 3.92 -19.50 4.79
CA GLN A 300 3.21 -19.23 6.04
C GLN A 300 3.78 -18.03 6.78
N LEU A 301 5.11 -17.88 6.81
CA LEU A 301 5.79 -16.68 7.31
C LEU A 301 5.33 -15.43 6.55
N CYS A 302 5.43 -15.41 5.21
CA CYS A 302 5.02 -14.27 4.40
C CYS A 302 3.54 -13.92 4.63
N ARG A 303 2.67 -14.94 4.71
CA ARG A 303 1.25 -14.77 4.98
C ARG A 303 1.04 -14.05 6.31
N ARG A 304 1.64 -14.51 7.41
CA ARG A 304 1.56 -13.86 8.73
C ARG A 304 2.09 -12.43 8.71
N VAL A 305 3.23 -12.20 8.06
CA VAL A 305 3.79 -10.85 7.89
C VAL A 305 2.79 -9.92 7.20
N ILE A 306 2.10 -10.39 6.16
CA ILE A 306 1.09 -9.61 5.42
C ILE A 306 -0.18 -9.41 6.25
N THR A 307 -0.72 -10.46 6.88
CA THR A 307 -2.04 -10.45 7.52
C THR A 307 -2.04 -9.92 8.95
N GLU A 308 -0.96 -10.13 9.69
CA GLU A 308 -0.84 -9.75 11.11
C GLU A 308 0.08 -8.54 11.29
N GLY A 309 1.14 -8.44 10.49
CA GLY A 309 2.06 -7.29 10.51
C GLY A 309 1.54 -6.11 9.68
N ILE A 310 1.63 -6.21 8.36
CA ILE A 310 1.33 -5.12 7.44
C ILE A 310 -0.13 -4.69 7.54
N TRP A 311 -1.07 -5.62 7.48
CA TRP A 311 -2.50 -5.31 7.56
C TRP A 311 -2.87 -4.59 8.86
N GLY A 312 -2.32 -5.01 10.00
CA GLY A 312 -2.54 -4.35 11.29
C GLY A 312 -2.16 -2.86 11.29
N LEU A 313 -1.15 -2.48 10.52
CA LEU A 313 -0.65 -1.10 10.42
C LEU A 313 -1.33 -0.26 9.33
N ILE A 314 -1.94 -0.88 8.32
CA ILE A 314 -2.55 -0.16 7.18
C ILE A 314 -4.07 -0.18 7.15
N ARG A 315 -4.73 -1.00 7.99
CA ARG A 315 -6.18 -1.21 7.98
C ARG A 315 -6.98 0.08 8.02
N GLU A 316 -6.60 1.01 8.89
CA GLU A 316 -7.29 2.29 9.11
C GLU A 316 -6.84 3.40 8.15
N LYS A 317 -5.77 3.19 7.37
CA LYS A 317 -5.23 4.19 6.44
C LYS A 317 -6.11 4.32 5.18
N ASN A 318 -6.05 5.47 4.50
CA ASN A 318 -6.80 5.68 3.25
C ASN A 318 -6.27 4.76 2.11
N GLN A 319 -7.16 4.21 1.29
CA GLN A 319 -6.87 3.39 0.11
C GLN A 319 -5.91 4.06 -0.90
N GLU A 320 -6.08 5.36 -1.20
CA GLU A 320 -5.22 6.08 -2.14
C GLU A 320 -3.79 6.24 -1.59
N PHE A 321 -3.69 6.52 -0.30
CA PHE A 321 -2.41 6.59 0.41
C PHE A 321 -1.68 5.25 0.34
N CYS A 322 -2.36 4.15 0.66
CA CYS A 322 -1.76 2.82 0.62
C CYS A 322 -1.29 2.43 -0.79
N LYS A 323 -2.09 2.70 -1.83
CA LYS A 323 -1.69 2.41 -3.21
C LYS A 323 -0.44 3.19 -3.64
N LYS A 324 -0.33 4.45 -3.22
CA LYS A 324 0.81 5.32 -3.57
C LYS A 324 2.10 4.94 -2.83
N HIS A 325 2.00 4.61 -1.55
CA HIS A 325 3.17 4.38 -0.68
C HIS A 325 3.55 2.91 -0.54
N TYR A 326 2.60 1.98 -0.68
CA TYR A 326 2.77 0.55 -0.39
C TYR A 326 2.46 -0.35 -1.60
N GLY A 327 2.29 0.22 -2.80
CA GLY A 327 1.97 -0.51 -4.03
C GLY A 327 3.02 -1.52 -4.49
N GLU A 328 4.28 -1.34 -4.05
CA GLU A 328 5.40 -2.22 -4.38
C GLU A 328 5.56 -3.39 -3.41
N ILE A 329 4.82 -3.41 -2.29
CA ILE A 329 4.91 -4.49 -1.31
C ILE A 329 4.63 -5.82 -1.99
N LEU A 330 5.47 -6.80 -1.71
CA LEU A 330 5.40 -8.11 -2.33
C LEU A 330 4.27 -8.94 -1.74
N LEU A 331 3.50 -9.61 -2.60
CA LEU A 331 2.51 -10.60 -2.21
C LEU A 331 2.81 -11.93 -2.92
N PRO A 332 2.48 -13.08 -2.30
CA PRO A 332 2.62 -14.37 -2.94
C PRO A 332 1.54 -14.57 -4.01
N ASP A 333 1.92 -15.17 -5.13
CA ASP A 333 1.00 -15.64 -6.16
C ASP A 333 0.54 -17.09 -5.91
N SER A 334 -0.32 -17.60 -6.80
CA SER A 334 -0.86 -18.97 -6.71
C SER A 334 0.19 -20.07 -6.92
N GLN A 335 1.41 -19.70 -7.34
CA GLN A 335 2.55 -20.58 -7.56
C GLN A 335 3.61 -20.41 -6.44
N PHE A 336 3.25 -19.76 -5.33
CA PHE A 336 4.14 -19.50 -4.20
C PHE A 336 5.33 -18.59 -4.54
N CYS A 337 5.21 -17.69 -5.52
CA CYS A 337 6.25 -16.73 -5.89
C CYS A 337 5.86 -15.30 -5.48
N LEU A 338 6.85 -14.51 -5.01
CA LEU A 338 6.62 -13.14 -4.52
C LEU A 338 6.71 -12.08 -5.63
N TYR A 339 5.62 -11.33 -5.82
CA TYR A 339 5.54 -10.25 -6.81
C TYR A 339 4.97 -8.95 -6.20
N PRO A 340 5.33 -7.78 -6.74
CA PRO A 340 4.73 -6.52 -6.31
C PRO A 340 3.20 -6.57 -6.39
N ALA A 341 2.51 -6.12 -5.35
CA ALA A 341 1.04 -6.21 -5.24
C ALA A 341 0.33 -5.65 -6.47
N LYS A 342 0.78 -4.51 -6.99
CA LYS A 342 0.24 -3.88 -8.22
C LYS A 342 0.28 -4.76 -9.47
N SER A 343 1.16 -5.76 -9.52
CA SER A 343 1.32 -6.67 -10.67
C SER A 343 0.44 -7.90 -10.58
N LEU A 344 -0.17 -8.15 -9.42
CA LEU A 344 -1.00 -9.32 -9.15
C LEU A 344 -2.49 -8.99 -9.32
N CYS A 345 -3.24 -10.01 -9.72
CA CYS A 345 -4.68 -9.97 -9.81
C CYS A 345 -5.33 -10.74 -8.67
N TYR A 346 -6.37 -10.17 -8.06
CA TYR A 346 -7.14 -10.88 -7.04
C TYR A 346 -8.31 -11.65 -7.68
N ASN A 347 -8.38 -12.97 -7.46
CA ASN A 347 -9.42 -13.85 -8.02
C ASN A 347 -10.70 -13.84 -7.18
N GLY A 348 -11.40 -12.70 -7.11
CA GLY A 348 -12.66 -12.58 -6.37
C GLY A 348 -13.91 -13.06 -7.12
N CYS A 349 -13.79 -13.53 -8.36
CA CYS A 349 -14.93 -13.90 -9.23
C CYS A 349 -14.59 -15.18 -10.01
N PRO A 350 -14.99 -16.36 -9.50
CA PRO A 350 -14.66 -17.65 -10.12
C PRO A 350 -15.16 -17.80 -11.56
N TRP A 351 -16.27 -17.14 -11.91
CA TRP A 351 -16.89 -17.23 -13.23
C TRP A 351 -16.17 -16.45 -14.34
N ILE A 352 -15.32 -15.48 -13.98
CA ILE A 352 -14.55 -14.68 -14.93
C ILE A 352 -13.33 -15.48 -15.36
N LYS A 353 -13.19 -15.78 -16.65
CA LYS A 353 -12.02 -16.46 -17.21
C LYS A 353 -11.17 -15.47 -17.97
N VAL A 354 -9.96 -15.21 -17.49
CA VAL A 354 -8.95 -14.45 -18.23
C VAL A 354 -8.08 -15.47 -18.96
N LYS A 355 -8.10 -15.46 -20.30
CA LYS A 355 -7.33 -16.39 -21.14
C LYS A 355 -5.84 -16.03 -21.25
N ASP A 356 -5.46 -14.85 -20.78
CA ASP A 356 -4.07 -14.41 -20.75
C ASP A 356 -3.29 -15.15 -19.65
N SER A 357 -2.41 -16.07 -20.07
CA SER A 357 -1.53 -16.83 -19.19
C SER A 357 -0.44 -15.99 -18.52
N ALA A 358 -0.23 -14.73 -18.95
CA ALA A 358 0.70 -13.81 -18.30
C ALA A 358 0.11 -13.19 -17.02
N VAL A 359 -1.19 -13.36 -16.75
CA VAL A 359 -1.83 -12.85 -15.54
C VAL A 359 -1.49 -13.72 -14.33
N LYS A 360 -0.76 -13.13 -13.39
CA LYS A 360 -0.44 -13.74 -12.11
C LYS A 360 -1.51 -13.42 -11.08
N TYR A 361 -1.95 -14.42 -10.35
CA TYR A 361 -3.01 -14.29 -9.36
C TYR A 361 -2.43 -14.31 -7.96
N CYS A 362 -2.81 -13.34 -7.14
CA CYS A 362 -2.51 -13.36 -5.72
C CYS A 362 -3.06 -14.64 -5.08
N HIS A 363 -2.28 -15.25 -4.19
CA HIS A 363 -2.64 -16.51 -3.54
C HIS A 363 -3.96 -16.38 -2.76
N ALA A 364 -4.80 -17.43 -2.79
CA ALA A 364 -6.16 -17.40 -2.23
C ALA A 364 -6.19 -17.15 -0.70
N ASP A 365 -5.18 -17.64 0.03
CA ASP A 365 -5.02 -17.43 1.46
C ASP A 365 -4.69 -15.98 1.88
N ILE A 366 -4.37 -15.10 0.93
CA ILE A 366 -4.19 -13.67 1.22
C ILE A 366 -5.58 -13.00 1.16
N PRO A 367 -6.05 -12.38 2.26
CA PRO A 367 -7.36 -11.73 2.29
C PRO A 367 -7.51 -10.64 1.20
N ARG A 368 -8.72 -10.53 0.63
CA ARG A 368 -9.03 -9.55 -0.43
C ARG A 368 -8.71 -8.14 0.00
N GLU A 369 -9.09 -7.80 1.22
CA GLU A 369 -9.02 -6.47 1.77
C GLU A 369 -7.58 -5.97 1.76
N VAL A 370 -6.63 -6.77 2.26
CA VAL A 370 -5.21 -6.41 2.28
C VAL A 370 -4.61 -6.36 0.87
N ALA A 371 -4.92 -7.33 0.01
CA ALA A 371 -4.40 -7.37 -1.35
C ALA A 371 -4.83 -6.13 -2.17
N VAL A 372 -6.11 -5.77 -2.12
CA VAL A 372 -6.64 -4.58 -2.82
C VAL A 372 -6.12 -3.29 -2.17
N LYS A 373 -5.98 -3.24 -0.84
CA LYS A 373 -5.39 -2.09 -0.12
C LYS A 373 -3.97 -1.80 -0.61
N LEU A 374 -3.18 -2.86 -0.79
CA LEU A 374 -1.81 -2.83 -1.30
C LEU A 374 -1.72 -2.66 -2.82
N GLY A 375 -2.84 -2.64 -3.54
CA GLY A 375 -2.88 -2.29 -4.96
C GLY A 375 -3.06 -3.45 -5.93
N ALA A 376 -3.32 -4.67 -5.46
CA ALA A 376 -3.70 -5.78 -6.35
C ALA A 376 -4.96 -5.44 -7.15
N VAL A 377 -4.94 -5.75 -8.44
CA VAL A 377 -6.01 -5.39 -9.37
C VAL A 377 -7.12 -6.45 -9.31
N PRO A 378 -8.40 -6.08 -9.13
CA PRO A 378 -9.48 -7.06 -9.18
C PRO A 378 -9.59 -7.72 -10.56
N LYS A 379 -9.80 -9.04 -10.62
CA LYS A 379 -9.90 -9.83 -11.88
C LYS A 379 -10.88 -9.24 -12.91
N ARG A 380 -11.99 -8.62 -12.46
CA ARG A 380 -12.97 -7.94 -13.32
C ARG A 380 -12.34 -6.85 -14.20
N HIS A 381 -11.44 -6.05 -13.63
CA HIS A 381 -10.82 -4.92 -14.31
C HIS A 381 -9.90 -5.41 -15.43
N LYS A 382 -9.08 -6.42 -15.17
CA LYS A 382 -8.16 -6.97 -16.18
C LYS A 382 -8.88 -7.72 -17.31
N ALA A 383 -10.03 -8.34 -17.03
CA ALA A 383 -10.87 -8.95 -18.07
C ALA A 383 -11.48 -7.92 -19.05
N LEU A 384 -11.66 -6.67 -18.60
CA LEU A 384 -12.23 -5.58 -19.38
C LEU A 384 -11.19 -4.85 -20.24
N GLU A 385 -9.92 -4.85 -19.84
CA GLU A 385 -8.83 -4.18 -20.58
C GLU A 385 -8.72 -4.65 -22.03
N ARG A 386 -8.97 -5.94 -22.33
CA ARG A 386 -8.93 -6.46 -23.71
C ARG A 386 -10.00 -5.87 -24.65
N TYR A 387 -11.08 -5.33 -24.09
CA TYR A 387 -12.20 -4.75 -24.85
C TYR A 387 -12.18 -3.22 -24.81
N ALA A 388 -11.42 -2.62 -23.89
CA ALA A 388 -11.35 -1.18 -23.73
C ALA A 388 -10.42 -0.56 -24.77
N SER A 389 -10.97 0.21 -25.71
CA SER A 389 -10.20 0.77 -26.84
C SER A 389 -9.25 1.91 -26.45
N ASN A 390 -9.35 2.46 -25.22
CA ASN A 390 -8.58 3.63 -24.76
C ASN A 390 -7.97 3.37 -23.37
N ILE A 391 -6.75 2.84 -23.30
CA ILE A 391 -5.91 2.94 -22.09
C ILE A 391 -5.03 4.17 -22.28
N CYS A 392 -5.39 5.27 -21.60
CA CYS A 392 -4.65 6.52 -21.74
C CYS A 392 -3.33 6.47 -20.95
N PHE A 393 -2.27 6.86 -21.64
CA PHE A 393 -0.88 6.96 -21.20
C PHE A 393 -0.72 7.84 -19.96
N THR A 394 0.18 7.43 -19.07
CA THR A 394 0.81 8.29 -18.07
C THR A 394 1.61 9.39 -18.77
N THR A 395 1.24 10.66 -18.60
CA THR A 395 2.04 11.79 -19.08
C THR A 395 3.26 11.99 -18.16
N LEU A 396 4.44 12.08 -18.77
CA LEU A 396 5.67 12.56 -18.11
C LEU A 396 5.56 14.07 -17.92
N GLY A 397 5.43 14.53 -16.68
CA GLY A 397 5.39 15.94 -16.29
C GLY A 397 4.21 16.29 -15.39
N SER A 398 4.33 17.40 -14.64
CA SER A 398 3.24 17.93 -13.81
C SER A 398 2.33 18.85 -14.63
N GLU A 399 1.01 18.61 -14.57
CA GLU A 399 0.01 19.40 -15.29
C GLU A 399 -0.05 20.86 -14.80
N PHE A 400 -0.14 21.85 -15.71
CA PHE A 400 -0.26 23.28 -15.39
C PHE A 400 -1.25 23.98 -16.34
N GLY A 401 -2.07 24.90 -15.83
CA GLY A 401 -3.09 25.64 -16.59
C GLY A 401 -4.48 25.65 -15.94
N GLN A 402 -5.40 26.46 -16.46
CA GLN A 402 -6.81 26.48 -16.03
C GLN A 402 -7.57 25.28 -16.59
N LYS A 403 -8.38 24.61 -15.76
CA LYS A 403 -9.21 23.46 -16.15
C LYS A 403 -10.65 23.67 -15.68
N GLU A 404 -11.62 23.43 -16.56
CA GLU A 404 -13.04 23.37 -16.20
C GLU A 404 -13.44 21.90 -15.99
N LYS A 405 -14.12 21.59 -14.88
CA LYS A 405 -14.68 20.25 -14.66
C LYS A 405 -15.84 20.00 -15.63
N LEU A 406 -15.87 18.82 -16.24
CA LEU A 406 -16.95 18.41 -17.17
C LEU A 406 -18.34 18.50 -16.52
N THR A 407 -18.46 18.08 -15.26
CA THR A 407 -19.71 18.14 -14.49
C THR A 407 -20.23 19.58 -14.35
N SER A 408 -19.36 20.54 -14.03
CA SER A 408 -19.70 21.97 -13.97
C SER A 408 -20.18 22.51 -15.31
N ARG A 409 -19.52 22.11 -16.40
CA ARG A 409 -19.88 22.53 -17.75
C ARG A 409 -21.26 22.00 -18.15
N ILE A 410 -21.54 20.72 -17.91
CA ILE A 410 -22.85 20.11 -18.18
C ILE A 410 -23.93 20.81 -17.35
N LYS A 411 -23.69 21.07 -16.06
CA LYS A 411 -24.63 21.80 -15.20
C LYS A 411 -24.96 23.20 -15.75
N SER A 412 -23.96 23.92 -16.26
CA SER A 412 -24.16 25.23 -16.90
C SER A 412 -25.05 25.12 -18.15
N ILE A 413 -24.85 24.08 -18.98
CA ILE A 413 -25.70 23.79 -20.14
C ILE A 413 -27.15 23.51 -19.70
N LEU A 414 -27.36 22.66 -18.67
CA LEU A 414 -28.70 22.35 -18.19
C LEU A 414 -29.45 23.59 -17.66
N ASN A 415 -28.75 24.53 -17.02
CA ASN A 415 -29.33 25.79 -16.56
C ASN A 415 -29.75 26.71 -17.71
N ALA A 416 -29.01 26.69 -18.83
CA ALA A 416 -29.35 27.45 -20.04
C ALA A 416 -30.49 26.82 -20.85
N TYR A 417 -30.71 25.50 -20.68
CA TYR A 417 -31.75 24.71 -21.35
C TYR A 417 -32.68 24.03 -20.33
N PRO A 418 -33.51 24.81 -19.59
CA PRO A 418 -34.34 24.27 -18.51
C PRO A 418 -35.54 23.44 -19.01
N SER A 419 -35.80 23.41 -20.32
CA SER A 419 -36.98 22.76 -20.87
C SER A 419 -36.75 21.27 -21.14
N GLU A 420 -37.41 20.48 -20.32
CA GLU A 420 -37.72 19.06 -20.50
C GLU A 420 -38.21 18.67 -21.92
N LYS A 421 -39.03 19.52 -22.56
CA LYS A 421 -39.58 19.28 -23.90
C LYS A 421 -38.49 19.22 -24.98
N GLU A 422 -37.37 19.91 -24.75
CA GLU A 422 -36.30 19.99 -25.74
C GLU A 422 -35.46 18.70 -25.76
N MET A 423 -35.36 17.96 -24.65
CA MET A 423 -34.62 16.68 -24.63
C MET A 423 -35.17 15.66 -25.64
N LEU A 424 -36.49 15.48 -25.70
CA LEU A 424 -37.11 14.53 -26.62
C LEU A 424 -36.90 14.95 -28.09
N LYS A 425 -37.04 16.25 -28.37
CA LYS A 425 -36.78 16.80 -29.71
C LYS A 425 -35.33 16.60 -30.11
N GLU A 426 -34.37 16.78 -29.20
CA GLU A 426 -32.95 16.54 -29.46
C GLU A 426 -32.67 15.06 -29.75
N LEU A 427 -33.24 14.12 -28.99
CA LEU A 427 -33.11 12.68 -29.26
C LEU A 427 -33.75 12.29 -30.60
N LEU A 428 -34.90 12.87 -30.91
CA LEU A 428 -35.62 12.68 -32.17
C LEU A 428 -34.82 13.20 -33.36
N GLN A 429 -34.23 14.40 -33.23
CA GLN A 429 -33.34 14.98 -34.24
C GLN A 429 -32.09 14.13 -34.44
N ASN A 430 -31.47 13.65 -33.36
CA ASN A 430 -30.30 12.77 -33.46
C ASN A 430 -30.62 11.48 -34.24
N ALA A 431 -31.80 10.89 -34.02
CA ALA A 431 -32.24 9.72 -34.78
C ALA A 431 -32.56 10.06 -36.25
N ASP A 432 -33.20 11.20 -36.53
CA ASP A 432 -33.49 11.67 -37.89
C ASP A 432 -32.20 11.90 -38.69
N GLU A 433 -31.19 12.52 -38.08
CA GLU A 433 -29.88 12.75 -38.69
C GLU A 433 -29.09 11.47 -38.93
N ALA A 434 -29.24 10.47 -38.05
CA ALA A 434 -28.74 9.11 -38.26
C ALA A 434 -29.51 8.37 -39.36
N LYS A 435 -30.53 9.01 -39.95
CA LYS A 435 -31.42 8.48 -41.00
C LYS A 435 -32.22 7.27 -40.53
N ALA A 436 -32.61 7.28 -39.25
CA ALA A 436 -33.54 6.30 -38.71
C ALA A 436 -34.93 6.55 -39.30
N THR A 437 -35.66 5.46 -39.58
CA THR A 437 -37.06 5.54 -40.00
C THR A 437 -38.00 5.29 -38.83
N GLU A 438 -37.50 4.65 -37.77
CA GLU A 438 -38.28 4.35 -36.57
C GLU A 438 -37.51 4.72 -35.32
N ILE A 439 -38.21 5.36 -34.39
CA ILE A 439 -37.74 5.63 -33.03
C ILE A 439 -38.79 5.16 -32.02
N CYS A 440 -38.33 4.57 -30.92
CA CYS A 440 -39.21 4.11 -29.85
C CYS A 440 -38.66 4.56 -28.49
N PHE A 441 -39.49 5.27 -27.74
CA PHE A 441 -39.20 5.68 -26.36
C PHE A 441 -39.85 4.67 -25.42
N ILE A 442 -39.04 4.00 -24.62
CA ILE A 442 -39.47 2.90 -23.75
C ILE A 442 -39.20 3.27 -22.31
N PHE A 443 -40.23 3.33 -21.48
CA PHE A 443 -40.05 3.38 -20.03
C PHE A 443 -39.89 1.95 -19.48
N ASP A 444 -38.75 1.66 -18.85
CA ASP A 444 -38.50 0.41 -18.15
C ASP A 444 -38.46 0.64 -16.63
N PRO A 445 -39.54 0.35 -15.88
CA PRO A 445 -39.63 0.54 -14.43
C PRO A 445 -38.99 -0.59 -13.62
N ARG A 446 -38.36 -1.58 -14.26
CA ARG A 446 -37.82 -2.77 -13.58
C ARG A 446 -36.47 -2.45 -12.92
N GLU A 447 -36.18 -3.23 -11.89
CA GLU A 447 -34.84 -3.35 -11.34
C GLU A 447 -34.20 -4.63 -11.88
N HIS A 448 -32.98 -4.51 -12.39
CA HIS A 448 -32.27 -5.61 -13.05
C HIS A 448 -31.25 -6.27 -12.11
N PRO A 449 -30.93 -7.57 -12.30
CA PRO A 449 -29.90 -8.27 -11.54
C PRO A 449 -28.53 -7.57 -11.60
N VAL A 450 -27.70 -7.76 -10.57
CA VAL A 450 -26.40 -7.07 -10.40
C VAL A 450 -25.23 -8.03 -10.15
N ASP A 451 -25.39 -9.31 -10.42
CA ASP A 451 -24.38 -10.34 -10.12
C ASP A 451 -23.22 -10.30 -11.13
N ARG A 452 -23.56 -10.15 -12.42
CA ARG A 452 -22.63 -10.18 -13.56
C ARG A 452 -22.44 -8.78 -14.15
N VAL A 453 -21.98 -7.87 -13.29
CA VAL A 453 -21.70 -6.46 -13.64
C VAL A 453 -20.19 -6.16 -13.63
N PHE A 454 -19.81 -5.01 -14.20
CA PHE A 454 -18.40 -4.61 -14.25
C PHE A 454 -17.79 -4.34 -12.87
N ASP A 455 -18.54 -3.67 -12.00
CA ASP A 455 -18.14 -3.26 -10.65
C ASP A 455 -19.38 -3.14 -9.75
N GLU A 456 -19.23 -3.31 -8.43
CA GLU A 456 -20.33 -3.14 -7.46
C GLU A 456 -20.96 -1.73 -7.56
N LYS A 457 -20.20 -0.73 -8.00
CA LYS A 457 -20.68 0.63 -8.28
C LYS A 457 -21.74 0.72 -9.37
N TRP A 458 -21.94 -0.32 -10.19
CA TRP A 458 -23.01 -0.35 -11.21
C TRP A 458 -24.41 -0.58 -10.64
N THR A 459 -24.52 -1.05 -9.39
CA THR A 459 -25.81 -1.32 -8.73
C THR A 459 -26.85 -0.20 -8.92
N PRO A 460 -26.53 1.10 -8.72
CA PRO A 460 -27.52 2.18 -8.84
C PRO A 460 -28.05 2.40 -10.26
N ILE A 461 -27.31 2.02 -11.31
CA ILE A 461 -27.69 2.26 -12.72
C ILE A 461 -28.44 1.07 -13.37
N HIS A 462 -28.66 0.00 -12.60
CA HIS A 462 -29.50 -1.15 -12.96
C HIS A 462 -31.00 -0.96 -12.63
N GLY A 463 -31.37 0.16 -12.02
CA GLY A 463 -32.76 0.50 -11.71
C GLY A 463 -33.58 1.00 -12.91
N PRO A 464 -34.74 1.65 -12.64
CA PRO A 464 -35.62 2.19 -13.67
C PRO A 464 -34.90 3.10 -14.66
N ALA A 465 -35.28 3.03 -15.94
CA ALA A 465 -34.63 3.79 -17.00
C ALA A 465 -35.60 4.23 -18.11
N LEU A 466 -35.27 5.33 -18.77
CA LEU A 466 -35.79 5.65 -20.09
C LEU A 466 -34.86 5.06 -21.14
N CYS A 467 -35.34 4.10 -21.92
CA CYS A 467 -34.62 3.52 -23.05
C CYS A 467 -35.11 4.16 -24.36
N VAL A 468 -34.21 4.40 -25.30
CA VAL A 468 -34.56 4.96 -26.61
C VAL A 468 -33.95 4.12 -27.71
N TYR A 469 -34.82 3.47 -28.48
CA TYR A 469 -34.46 2.64 -29.61
C TYR A 469 -34.53 3.45 -30.90
N ASN A 470 -33.55 3.31 -31.78
CA ASN A 470 -33.65 3.73 -33.17
C ASN A 470 -33.07 2.67 -34.11
N ASN A 471 -33.69 2.46 -35.26
CA ASN A 471 -33.34 1.37 -36.19
C ASN A 471 -32.10 1.65 -37.08
N ARG A 472 -31.13 2.42 -36.56
CA ARG A 472 -29.86 2.72 -37.24
C ARG A 472 -28.67 2.55 -36.31
N LEU A 473 -27.55 2.12 -36.91
CA LEU A 473 -26.26 2.02 -36.25
C LEU A 473 -25.61 3.40 -36.14
N PHE A 474 -24.93 3.64 -35.03
CA PHE A 474 -23.98 4.74 -34.92
C PHE A 474 -22.77 4.47 -35.82
N THR A 475 -22.43 5.44 -36.68
CA THR A 475 -21.16 5.41 -37.42
C THR A 475 -20.02 5.89 -36.53
N GLU A 476 -18.77 5.63 -36.93
CA GLU A 476 -17.59 6.16 -36.21
C GLU A 476 -17.61 7.69 -36.10
N ASP A 477 -18.14 8.40 -37.09
CA ASP A 477 -18.29 9.85 -37.05
C ASP A 477 -19.37 10.29 -36.07
N ASP A 478 -20.46 9.53 -35.94
CA ASP A 478 -21.50 9.81 -34.95
C ASP A 478 -20.96 9.57 -33.52
N ILE A 479 -20.15 8.52 -33.33
CA ILE A 479 -19.47 8.20 -32.05
C ILE A 479 -18.49 9.32 -31.66
N ARG A 480 -17.67 9.80 -32.61
CA ARG A 480 -16.78 10.95 -32.34
C ARG A 480 -17.57 12.22 -32.09
N GLY A 481 -18.70 12.40 -32.78
CA GLY A 481 -19.56 13.57 -32.62
C GLY A 481 -20.19 13.67 -31.25
N ILE A 482 -20.77 12.58 -30.75
CA ILE A 482 -21.48 12.55 -29.46
C ILE A 482 -20.54 12.71 -28.25
N GLN A 483 -19.24 12.45 -28.42
CA GLN A 483 -18.23 12.62 -27.36
C GLN A 483 -17.77 14.06 -27.16
N ASN A 484 -17.86 14.92 -28.17
CA ASN A 484 -17.28 16.26 -28.15
C ASN A 484 -18.27 17.30 -27.62
N LEU A 485 -18.10 17.67 -26.35
CA LEU A 485 -18.93 18.69 -25.71
C LEU A 485 -18.52 20.11 -26.15
N GLY A 486 -19.43 20.87 -26.77
CA GLY A 486 -19.24 22.28 -27.10
C GLY A 486 -18.43 22.57 -28.37
N ARG A 487 -17.87 21.56 -29.03
CA ARG A 487 -17.40 21.61 -30.42
C ARG A 487 -18.21 20.61 -31.21
N GLY A 488 -19.28 21.08 -31.84
CA GLY A 488 -20.00 20.22 -32.76
C GLY A 488 -19.04 19.73 -33.83
N THR A 489 -18.91 18.41 -34.03
CA THR A 489 -18.30 17.85 -35.26
C THR A 489 -19.02 18.33 -36.53
N LYS A 490 -20.18 18.98 -36.33
CA LYS A 490 -21.05 19.63 -37.30
C LYS A 490 -20.63 21.06 -37.67
N GLU A 491 -19.59 21.66 -37.06
CA GLU A 491 -19.07 22.99 -37.47
C GLU A 491 -18.69 23.02 -38.96
N TYR A 492 -18.23 21.89 -39.50
CA TYR A 492 -17.87 21.74 -40.92
C TYR A 492 -18.97 21.09 -41.78
N ASN A 493 -20.06 20.61 -41.19
CA ASN A 493 -21.17 19.99 -41.92
C ASN A 493 -22.49 20.76 -41.67
N PRO A 494 -22.77 21.79 -42.48
CA PRO A 494 -23.93 22.68 -42.30
C PRO A 494 -25.28 22.01 -42.62
N ILE A 495 -25.29 20.69 -42.87
CA ILE A 495 -26.46 19.86 -43.16
C ILE A 495 -27.08 19.25 -41.88
N LYS A 496 -26.27 19.03 -40.84
CA LYS A 496 -26.74 18.48 -39.55
C LYS A 496 -27.13 19.63 -38.59
N THR A 497 -28.21 19.47 -37.86
CA THR A 497 -28.72 20.45 -36.88
C THR A 497 -27.90 20.38 -35.58
N GLY A 498 -27.70 21.50 -34.88
CA GLY A 498 -26.93 21.55 -33.63
C GLY A 498 -25.45 21.93 -33.80
N GLN A 499 -25.21 23.15 -34.27
CA GLN A 499 -23.87 23.74 -34.51
C GLN A 499 -22.94 23.71 -33.28
N TYR A 500 -23.51 23.65 -32.07
CA TYR A 500 -22.76 23.70 -30.81
C TYR A 500 -22.50 22.32 -30.16
N GLY A 501 -23.07 21.22 -30.68
CA GLY A 501 -22.85 19.89 -30.12
C GLY A 501 -23.31 19.71 -28.66
N ILE A 502 -24.29 20.50 -28.22
CA ILE A 502 -24.75 20.55 -26.82
C ILE A 502 -26.05 19.79 -26.57
N GLY A 503 -26.83 19.47 -27.61
CA GLY A 503 -28.20 18.95 -27.51
C GLY A 503 -28.33 17.62 -26.78
N PHE A 504 -27.41 16.69 -27.00
CA PHE A 504 -27.39 15.40 -26.27
C PHE A 504 -27.25 15.58 -24.76
N ASN A 505 -26.59 16.64 -24.27
CA ASN A 505 -26.40 16.85 -22.84
C ASN A 505 -27.71 17.13 -22.10
N SER A 506 -28.82 17.42 -22.80
CA SER A 506 -30.15 17.54 -22.18
C SER A 506 -30.61 16.26 -21.47
N VAL A 507 -30.09 15.08 -21.84
CA VAL A 507 -30.42 13.81 -21.15
C VAL A 507 -29.98 13.81 -19.68
N TYR A 508 -28.99 14.64 -19.32
CA TYR A 508 -28.52 14.77 -17.94
C TYR A 508 -29.55 15.42 -17.00
N HIS A 509 -30.68 15.92 -17.50
CA HIS A 509 -31.83 16.25 -16.65
C HIS A 509 -32.33 15.02 -15.89
N ILE A 510 -32.35 13.85 -16.52
CA ILE A 510 -32.93 12.62 -15.94
C ILE A 510 -31.91 11.58 -15.47
N THR A 511 -30.68 11.62 -15.98
CA THR A 511 -29.63 10.61 -15.67
C THR A 511 -28.28 11.25 -15.37
N ASP A 512 -27.42 10.54 -14.64
CA ASP A 512 -26.00 10.91 -14.47
C ASP A 512 -25.05 10.05 -15.32
N CYS A 513 -25.52 8.94 -15.87
CA CYS A 513 -24.68 7.95 -16.58
C CYS A 513 -25.43 7.41 -17.82
N PRO A 514 -25.59 8.22 -18.88
CA PRO A 514 -26.20 7.75 -20.10
C PRO A 514 -25.29 6.72 -20.78
N SER A 515 -25.88 5.73 -21.45
CA SER A 515 -25.13 4.72 -22.19
C SER A 515 -25.91 4.26 -23.41
N PHE A 516 -25.23 3.65 -24.38
CA PHE A 516 -25.89 3.02 -25.51
C PHE A 516 -25.16 1.79 -26.01
N LEU A 517 -25.93 0.88 -26.60
CA LEU A 517 -25.44 -0.29 -27.32
C LEU A 517 -25.83 -0.16 -28.79
N SER A 518 -24.84 -0.10 -29.68
CA SER A 518 -25.02 -0.01 -31.14
C SER A 518 -24.55 -1.30 -31.81
N GLY A 519 -25.38 -1.85 -32.71
CA GLY A 519 -25.05 -3.05 -33.50
C GLY A 519 -24.87 -4.31 -32.67
N ASN A 520 -25.36 -4.31 -31.44
CA ASN A 520 -25.12 -5.34 -30.44
C ASN A 520 -23.63 -5.58 -30.15
N ASP A 521 -22.71 -4.71 -30.59
CA ASP A 521 -21.27 -4.97 -30.60
C ASP A 521 -20.42 -3.80 -30.09
N VAL A 522 -21.00 -2.59 -30.01
CA VAL A 522 -20.32 -1.41 -29.48
C VAL A 522 -21.11 -0.86 -28.31
N LEU A 523 -20.56 -1.01 -27.10
CA LEU A 523 -21.11 -0.47 -25.86
C LEU A 523 -20.36 0.80 -25.47
N CYS A 524 -21.09 1.91 -25.37
CA CYS A 524 -20.55 3.21 -24.99
C CYS A 524 -21.21 3.69 -23.70
N ILE A 525 -20.40 4.10 -22.72
CA ILE A 525 -20.83 4.59 -21.42
C ILE A 525 -20.25 6.00 -21.21
N PHE A 526 -21.12 6.97 -20.93
CA PHE A 526 -20.73 8.31 -20.55
C PHE A 526 -20.82 8.45 -19.04
N ASP A 527 -19.72 8.82 -18.40
CA ASP A 527 -19.61 8.88 -16.95
C ASP A 527 -18.86 10.15 -16.54
N PRO A 528 -19.52 11.32 -16.63
CA PRO A 528 -18.92 12.62 -16.34
C PRO A 528 -18.33 12.72 -14.92
N HIS A 529 -18.83 11.92 -13.98
CA HIS A 529 -18.31 11.83 -12.61
C HIS A 529 -17.19 10.80 -12.43
N ALA A 530 -16.85 10.02 -13.46
CA ALA A 530 -15.87 8.93 -13.42
C ALA A 530 -16.11 7.94 -12.27
N ARG A 531 -17.38 7.61 -12.00
CA ARG A 531 -17.82 6.76 -10.88
C ARG A 531 -18.22 5.36 -11.29
N TYR A 532 -18.86 5.20 -12.45
CA TYR A 532 -19.50 3.98 -12.90
C TYR A 532 -18.68 3.24 -13.96
N ALA A 533 -18.16 3.93 -14.99
CA ALA A 533 -17.49 3.26 -16.09
C ALA A 533 -16.11 2.72 -15.64
N PRO A 534 -15.79 1.44 -15.92
CA PRO A 534 -14.49 0.88 -15.57
C PRO A 534 -13.33 1.68 -16.18
N GLY A 535 -12.38 2.06 -15.34
CA GLY A 535 -11.20 2.85 -15.74
C GLY A 535 -11.49 4.32 -16.09
N ALA A 536 -12.71 4.82 -15.89
CA ALA A 536 -13.04 6.24 -16.09
C ALA A 536 -12.17 7.16 -15.22
N THR A 537 -11.77 8.29 -15.79
CA THR A 537 -11.01 9.34 -15.11
C THR A 537 -11.57 10.71 -15.48
N SER A 538 -11.14 11.77 -14.79
CA SER A 538 -11.52 13.14 -15.15
C SER A 538 -11.07 13.55 -16.56
N LEU A 539 -10.03 12.91 -17.11
CA LEU A 539 -9.54 13.14 -18.49
C LEU A 539 -10.26 12.27 -19.52
N SER A 540 -10.75 11.09 -19.11
CA SER A 540 -11.51 10.17 -19.96
C SER A 540 -12.78 9.72 -19.22
N PRO A 541 -13.80 10.59 -19.14
CA PRO A 541 -15.00 10.42 -18.32
C PRO A 541 -16.07 9.56 -19.02
N GLY A 542 -15.70 8.31 -19.28
CA GLY A 542 -16.51 7.30 -19.95
C GLY A 542 -15.68 6.09 -20.38
N ARG A 543 -16.31 5.12 -21.04
CA ARG A 543 -15.61 3.97 -21.64
C ARG A 543 -16.37 3.44 -22.86
N MET A 544 -15.62 2.92 -23.82
CA MET A 544 -16.14 2.23 -25.00
C MET A 544 -15.58 0.81 -25.03
N PHE A 545 -16.47 -0.16 -25.23
CA PHE A 545 -16.14 -1.57 -25.42
C PHE A 545 -16.59 -2.00 -26.82
N ARG A 546 -15.69 -2.66 -27.55
CA ARG A 546 -15.91 -3.15 -28.92
C ARG A 546 -15.65 -4.66 -28.99
N ASP A 547 -16.09 -5.28 -30.08
CA ASP A 547 -15.86 -6.70 -30.38
C ASP A 547 -16.38 -7.60 -29.26
N LEU A 548 -17.66 -7.42 -28.91
CA LEU A 548 -18.30 -8.09 -27.77
C LEU A 548 -18.59 -9.56 -28.11
N ASP A 549 -17.57 -10.39 -27.92
CA ASP A 549 -17.60 -11.84 -28.12
C ASP A 549 -18.50 -12.57 -27.11
N LEU A 550 -18.64 -13.89 -27.30
CA LEU A 550 -19.45 -14.75 -26.43
C LEU A 550 -18.96 -14.74 -24.97
N ASP A 551 -17.66 -14.60 -24.74
CA ASP A 551 -17.08 -14.54 -23.41
C ASP A 551 -17.54 -13.28 -22.67
N PHE A 552 -17.47 -12.10 -23.32
CA PHE A 552 -17.97 -10.85 -22.75
C PHE A 552 -19.46 -10.96 -22.39
N ARG A 553 -20.25 -11.47 -23.33
CA ARG A 553 -21.71 -11.63 -23.16
C ARG A 553 -22.07 -12.55 -22.00
N THR A 554 -21.29 -13.61 -21.79
CA THR A 554 -21.53 -14.56 -20.71
C THR A 554 -21.08 -13.98 -19.36
N GLN A 555 -19.95 -13.28 -19.32
CA GLN A 555 -19.35 -12.74 -18.10
C GLN A 555 -20.06 -11.48 -17.59
N PHE A 556 -20.65 -10.69 -18.49
CA PHE A 556 -21.33 -9.42 -18.21
C PHE A 556 -22.78 -9.41 -18.73
N SER A 557 -23.47 -10.55 -18.62
CA SER A 557 -24.84 -10.72 -19.13
C SER A 557 -25.81 -9.69 -18.56
N ASP A 558 -25.65 -9.36 -17.28
CA ASP A 558 -26.57 -8.46 -16.58
C ASP A 558 -26.41 -7.02 -17.06
N VAL A 559 -25.23 -6.64 -17.56
CA VAL A 559 -25.00 -5.34 -18.22
C VAL A 559 -25.70 -5.29 -19.58
N LEU A 560 -25.56 -6.35 -20.39
CA LEU A 560 -26.15 -6.39 -21.73
C LEU A 560 -27.68 -6.54 -21.68
N GLY A 561 -28.21 -7.21 -20.65
CA GLY A 561 -29.65 -7.34 -20.41
C GLY A 561 -30.38 -6.00 -20.28
N LEU A 562 -29.66 -4.94 -19.86
CA LEU A 562 -30.21 -3.59 -19.72
C LEU A 562 -30.67 -2.94 -21.02
N TYR A 563 -30.22 -3.45 -22.18
CA TYR A 563 -30.50 -2.89 -23.51
C TYR A 563 -31.61 -3.63 -24.26
N LEU A 564 -32.40 -4.45 -23.56
CA LEU A 564 -33.65 -5.05 -24.07
C LEU A 564 -33.46 -5.90 -25.34
N GLY A 565 -32.31 -6.57 -25.47
CA GLY A 565 -31.98 -7.37 -26.67
C GLY A 565 -32.91 -8.57 -26.91
N GLU A 566 -33.70 -8.97 -25.92
CA GLU A 566 -34.74 -9.99 -26.07
C GLU A 566 -36.02 -9.45 -26.74
N LEU A 567 -36.29 -8.15 -26.62
CA LEU A 567 -37.48 -7.49 -27.16
C LEU A 567 -37.19 -6.75 -28.48
N PHE A 568 -35.95 -6.29 -28.69
CA PHE A 568 -35.54 -5.51 -29.85
C PHE A 568 -34.36 -6.14 -30.58
N HIS A 569 -34.40 -6.13 -31.92
CA HIS A 569 -33.32 -6.65 -32.77
C HIS A 569 -32.13 -5.69 -32.83
N LEU A 570 -31.16 -5.85 -31.92
CA LEU A 570 -30.04 -4.92 -31.75
C LEU A 570 -28.95 -4.96 -32.85
N GLY A 571 -28.97 -5.96 -33.73
CA GLY A 571 -27.89 -6.18 -34.71
C GLY A 571 -27.71 -5.08 -35.76
N LYS A 572 -28.73 -4.25 -36.01
CA LYS A 572 -28.68 -3.12 -36.95
C LYS A 572 -29.27 -1.82 -36.39
N SER A 573 -29.36 -1.74 -35.07
CA SER A 573 -30.00 -0.61 -34.37
C SER A 573 -29.12 -0.09 -33.24
N THR A 574 -29.56 1.00 -32.64
CA THR A 574 -28.97 1.55 -31.43
C THR A 574 -30.03 1.60 -30.33
N MET A 575 -29.64 1.18 -29.13
CA MET A 575 -30.45 1.30 -27.92
C MET A 575 -29.73 2.19 -26.92
N PHE A 576 -30.29 3.36 -26.65
CA PHE A 576 -29.88 4.19 -25.52
C PHE A 576 -30.56 3.72 -24.25
N ARG A 577 -29.85 3.85 -23.14
CA ARG A 577 -30.37 3.66 -21.80
C ARG A 577 -30.00 4.86 -20.94
N PHE A 578 -31.01 5.47 -20.33
CA PHE A 578 -30.89 6.58 -19.40
C PHE A 578 -31.43 6.14 -18.03
N PRO A 579 -30.59 5.56 -17.16
CA PRO A 579 -30.98 5.19 -15.81
C PRO A 579 -31.45 6.42 -15.03
N LEU A 580 -32.61 6.34 -14.39
CA LEU A 580 -33.18 7.47 -13.67
C LEU A 580 -32.36 7.78 -12.42
N ARG A 581 -32.09 9.07 -12.20
CA ARG A 581 -31.38 9.52 -11.01
C ARG A 581 -32.22 9.25 -9.75
N ASN A 582 -31.81 8.24 -8.99
CA ASN A 582 -32.42 7.92 -7.69
C ASN A 582 -31.92 8.87 -6.58
N LEU A 583 -32.48 8.72 -5.37
CA LEU A 583 -32.18 9.58 -4.23
C LEU A 583 -30.69 9.54 -3.82
N GLU A 584 -30.07 8.36 -3.86
CA GLU A 584 -28.66 8.21 -3.50
C GLU A 584 -27.76 8.84 -4.56
N MET A 585 -28.05 8.65 -5.84
CA MET A 585 -27.31 9.30 -6.94
C MET A 585 -27.39 10.82 -6.84
N ALA A 586 -28.58 11.37 -6.54
CA ALA A 586 -28.79 12.82 -6.43
C ALA A 586 -27.98 13.49 -5.30
N LYS A 587 -27.79 12.81 -4.16
CA LYS A 587 -26.98 13.34 -3.04
C LYS A 587 -25.53 13.63 -3.42
N VAL A 588 -24.99 12.83 -4.35
CA VAL A 588 -23.57 12.83 -4.72
C VAL A 588 -23.32 13.27 -6.16
N SER A 589 -24.36 13.71 -6.87
CA SER A 589 -24.25 14.22 -8.24
C SER A 589 -23.88 15.69 -8.25
N GLU A 590 -22.73 16.00 -8.85
CA GLU A 590 -22.32 17.38 -9.13
C GLU A 590 -23.15 18.04 -10.25
N ILE A 591 -23.92 17.27 -11.04
CA ILE A 591 -24.69 17.78 -12.19
C ILE A 591 -26.07 18.28 -11.72
N SER A 592 -26.83 17.45 -11.02
CA SER A 592 -28.16 17.80 -10.51
C SER A 592 -28.46 17.08 -9.18
N SER A 593 -28.97 17.84 -8.21
CA SER A 593 -29.38 17.34 -6.90
C SER A 593 -30.85 16.91 -6.84
N VAL A 594 -31.56 16.90 -7.98
CA VAL A 594 -32.99 16.58 -8.05
C VAL A 594 -33.17 15.12 -8.50
N PRO A 595 -33.76 14.24 -7.66
CA PRO A 595 -34.08 12.87 -8.07
C PRO A 595 -35.23 12.87 -9.07
N VAL A 596 -35.24 11.86 -9.94
CA VAL A 596 -36.21 11.73 -11.03
C VAL A 596 -37.17 10.59 -10.68
N SER A 597 -38.47 10.89 -10.67
CA SER A 597 -39.51 9.90 -10.39
C SER A 597 -40.11 9.34 -11.67
N ASP A 598 -40.69 8.15 -11.58
CA ASP A 598 -41.42 7.51 -12.68
C ASP A 598 -42.51 8.43 -13.25
N ARG A 599 -43.20 9.20 -12.39
CA ARG A 599 -44.23 10.17 -12.80
C ARG A 599 -43.66 11.26 -13.71
N ILE A 600 -42.44 11.71 -13.45
CA ILE A 600 -41.78 12.71 -14.29
C ILE A 600 -41.60 12.13 -15.69
N VAL A 601 -41.05 10.90 -15.81
CA VAL A 601 -40.87 10.20 -17.10
C VAL A 601 -42.18 9.92 -17.81
N GLN A 602 -43.22 9.52 -17.08
CA GLN A 602 -44.55 9.31 -17.65
C GLN A 602 -45.15 10.61 -18.17
N ASN A 603 -45.00 11.73 -17.46
CA ASN A 603 -45.41 13.05 -17.95
C ASN A 603 -44.61 13.48 -19.18
N PHE A 604 -43.32 13.15 -19.26
CA PHE A 604 -42.50 13.37 -20.46
C PHE A 604 -43.05 12.61 -21.66
N LEU A 605 -43.33 11.32 -21.50
CA LEU A 605 -43.87 10.46 -22.55
C LEU A 605 -45.29 10.87 -22.95
N GLY A 606 -46.12 11.32 -22.00
CA GLY A 606 -47.45 11.87 -22.27
C GLY A 606 -47.41 13.13 -23.14
N LYS A 607 -46.40 14.01 -22.98
CA LYS A 607 -46.21 15.16 -23.88
C LYS A 607 -45.86 14.71 -25.31
N LEU A 608 -45.09 13.62 -25.46
CA LEU A 608 -44.77 13.06 -26.77
C LEU A 608 -45.99 12.42 -27.45
N HIS A 609 -46.88 11.83 -26.66
CA HIS A 609 -48.20 11.38 -27.12
C HIS A 609 -49.00 12.56 -27.70
N SER A 610 -49.07 13.69 -26.99
CA SER A 610 -49.81 14.88 -27.46
C SER A 610 -49.20 15.58 -28.68
N ASP A 611 -47.87 15.70 -28.74
CA ASP A 611 -47.16 16.46 -29.80
C ASP A 611 -46.67 15.57 -30.97
N GLY A 612 -46.82 14.24 -30.90
CA GLY A 612 -46.15 13.29 -31.79
C GLY A 612 -46.48 13.48 -33.27
N THR A 613 -47.74 13.79 -33.58
CA THR A 613 -48.22 14.09 -34.94
C THR A 613 -47.54 15.35 -35.49
N GLU A 614 -47.41 16.40 -34.68
CA GLU A 614 -46.76 17.64 -35.08
C GLU A 614 -45.26 17.44 -35.33
N LEU A 615 -44.60 16.67 -34.46
CA LEU A 615 -43.17 16.40 -34.56
C LEU A 615 -42.82 15.63 -35.85
N LEU A 616 -43.65 14.66 -36.26
CA LEU A 616 -43.41 13.88 -37.48
C LEU A 616 -43.45 14.70 -38.78
N MET A 617 -44.27 15.76 -38.85
CA MET A 617 -44.47 16.53 -40.08
C MET A 617 -43.18 17.12 -40.65
N PHE A 618 -42.23 17.46 -39.78
CA PHE A 618 -41.02 18.20 -40.16
C PHE A 618 -39.73 17.35 -40.16
N LEU A 619 -39.78 16.08 -39.75
CA LEU A 619 -38.64 15.15 -39.73
C LEU A 619 -38.40 14.49 -41.08
N ASN A 620 -37.16 14.43 -41.56
CA ASN A 620 -36.86 14.08 -42.95
C ASN A 620 -36.87 12.57 -43.22
N HIS A 621 -36.54 11.77 -42.22
CA HIS A 621 -36.29 10.34 -42.32
C HIS A 621 -37.17 9.52 -41.39
N ILE A 622 -37.51 10.04 -40.22
CA ILE A 622 -38.38 9.34 -39.27
C ILE A 622 -39.80 9.26 -39.82
N GLU A 623 -40.34 8.05 -39.82
CA GLU A 623 -41.69 7.72 -40.28
C GLU A 623 -42.55 7.23 -39.13
N LYS A 624 -41.96 6.63 -38.09
CA LYS A 624 -42.69 6.08 -36.96
C LYS A 624 -42.09 6.52 -35.64
N ILE A 625 -42.93 7.06 -34.77
CA ILE A 625 -42.62 7.32 -33.35
C ILE A 625 -43.48 6.38 -32.51
N SER A 626 -42.88 5.68 -31.57
CA SER A 626 -43.61 4.81 -30.64
C SER A 626 -43.25 5.13 -29.20
N VAL A 627 -44.24 5.11 -28.32
CA VAL A 627 -44.09 5.21 -26.87
C VAL A 627 -44.51 3.88 -26.28
N CYS A 628 -43.59 3.26 -25.54
CA CYS A 628 -43.81 1.96 -24.92
C CYS A 628 -43.49 2.02 -23.43
N GLU A 629 -44.07 1.10 -22.68
CA GLU A 629 -43.75 0.84 -21.29
C GLU A 629 -43.52 -0.66 -21.11
N ILE A 630 -42.55 -1.03 -20.28
CA ILE A 630 -42.35 -2.42 -19.90
C ILE A 630 -43.14 -2.70 -18.62
N GLU A 631 -43.98 -3.73 -18.67
CA GLU A 631 -44.70 -4.17 -17.49
C GLU A 631 -43.72 -4.74 -16.46
N LYS A 632 -43.76 -4.18 -15.24
CA LYS A 632 -42.76 -4.44 -14.19
C LYS A 632 -42.64 -5.92 -13.78
N THR A 633 -43.73 -6.66 -13.80
CA THR A 633 -43.82 -8.05 -13.31
C THR A 633 -43.55 -9.08 -14.40
N THR A 634 -44.09 -8.87 -15.60
CA THR A 634 -44.02 -9.83 -16.71
C THR A 634 -42.85 -9.58 -17.65
N GLY A 635 -42.33 -8.35 -17.67
CA GLY A 635 -41.34 -7.90 -18.66
C GLY A 635 -41.92 -7.71 -20.06
N ALA A 636 -43.24 -7.77 -20.23
CA ALA A 636 -43.89 -7.59 -21.51
C ALA A 636 -43.80 -6.12 -21.99
N LEU A 637 -43.61 -5.93 -23.29
CA LEU A 637 -43.60 -4.62 -23.92
C LEU A 637 -45.04 -4.18 -24.26
N ASN A 638 -45.51 -3.12 -23.61
CA ASN A 638 -46.80 -2.51 -23.88
C ASN A 638 -46.61 -1.25 -24.73
N VAL A 639 -47.25 -1.20 -25.90
CA VAL A 639 -47.27 0.00 -26.74
C VAL A 639 -48.37 0.92 -26.23
N LEU A 640 -48.00 2.07 -25.68
CA LEU A 640 -48.94 3.08 -25.17
C LEU A 640 -49.43 3.99 -26.29
N TYR A 641 -48.54 4.33 -27.22
CA TYR A 641 -48.83 5.20 -28.35
C TYR A 641 -47.94 4.85 -29.53
N SER A 642 -48.47 4.96 -30.74
CA SER A 642 -47.65 4.96 -31.94
C SER A 642 -48.26 5.89 -32.97
N VAL A 643 -47.42 6.65 -33.66
CA VAL A 643 -47.83 7.49 -34.77
C VAL A 643 -46.93 7.22 -35.96
N THR A 644 -47.54 7.04 -37.13
CA THR A 644 -46.88 6.67 -38.37
C THR A 644 -47.25 7.63 -39.48
N ALA A 645 -46.25 8.23 -40.11
CA ALA A 645 -46.38 9.06 -41.29
C ALA A 645 -46.13 8.22 -42.55
N ARG A 646 -47.10 8.23 -43.48
CA ARG A 646 -47.03 7.59 -44.79
C ARG A 646 -46.96 8.66 -45.87
N ILE A 647 -45.96 8.51 -46.74
CA ILE A 647 -45.73 9.38 -47.90
C ILE A 647 -45.60 8.47 -49.13
N THR A 648 -46.20 8.86 -50.25
CA THR A 648 -46.05 8.14 -51.52
C THR A 648 -44.59 8.17 -52.01
N ASP A 649 -44.16 7.16 -52.76
CA ASP A 649 -42.78 7.11 -53.29
C ASP A 649 -42.45 8.32 -54.19
N GLY A 650 -43.44 8.81 -54.94
CA GLY A 650 -43.30 10.01 -55.77
C GLY A 650 -43.03 11.27 -54.93
N ASP A 651 -43.77 11.45 -53.84
CA ASP A 651 -43.60 12.57 -52.93
C ASP A 651 -42.33 12.46 -52.08
N ARG A 652 -41.95 11.25 -51.70
CA ARG A 652 -40.65 10.95 -51.07
C ARG A 652 -39.49 11.36 -51.98
N LEU A 653 -39.61 11.13 -53.29
CA LEU A 653 -38.61 11.57 -54.26
C LEU A 653 -38.56 13.10 -54.36
N LYS A 654 -39.70 13.79 -54.42
CA LYS A 654 -39.76 15.27 -54.38
C LYS A 654 -39.08 15.82 -53.13
N ARG A 655 -39.37 15.22 -51.97
CA ARG A 655 -38.76 15.59 -50.68
C ARG A 655 -37.25 15.39 -50.68
N LYS A 656 -36.77 14.26 -51.22
CA LYS A 656 -35.35 13.96 -51.36
C LYS A 656 -34.65 14.92 -52.32
N GLN A 657 -35.28 15.27 -53.44
CA GLN A 657 -34.75 16.25 -54.40
C GLN A 657 -34.66 17.64 -53.78
N PHE A 658 -35.69 18.08 -53.06
CA PHE A 658 -35.68 19.33 -52.32
C PHE A 658 -34.56 19.36 -51.29
N HIS A 659 -34.43 18.32 -50.46
CA HIS A 659 -33.36 18.23 -49.48
C HIS A 659 -31.97 18.20 -50.14
N GLY A 660 -31.82 17.51 -51.27
CA GLY A 660 -30.59 17.53 -52.07
C GLY A 660 -30.24 18.92 -52.62
N SER A 661 -31.23 19.70 -53.05
CA SER A 661 -31.04 21.09 -53.50
C SER A 661 -30.63 22.03 -52.35
N VAL A 662 -31.21 21.84 -51.17
CA VAL A 662 -30.80 22.53 -49.95
C VAL A 662 -29.35 22.19 -49.62
N ILE A 663 -29.00 20.89 -49.58
CA ILE A 663 -27.63 20.42 -49.33
C ILE A 663 -26.63 21.02 -50.31
N ASP A 664 -26.92 21.01 -51.61
CA ASP A 664 -26.03 21.56 -52.64
C ASP A 664 -25.77 23.06 -52.41
N SER A 665 -26.81 23.81 -52.08
CA SER A 665 -26.74 25.26 -51.86
C SER A 665 -25.94 25.62 -50.62
N VAL A 666 -26.11 24.85 -49.55
CA VAL A 666 -25.39 25.04 -48.28
C VAL A 666 -23.91 24.59 -48.43
N THR A 667 -23.65 23.46 -49.08
CA THR A 667 -22.28 22.93 -49.26
C THR A 667 -21.42 23.83 -50.15
N LYS A 668 -22.03 24.47 -51.17
CA LYS A 668 -21.37 25.44 -52.06
C LYS A 668 -21.25 26.84 -51.47
N LYS A 669 -21.71 27.07 -50.23
CA LYS A 669 -21.73 28.39 -49.56
C LYS A 669 -22.29 29.51 -50.46
N ARG A 670 -23.42 29.25 -51.12
CA ARG A 670 -24.02 30.25 -52.03
C ARG A 670 -24.47 31.47 -51.23
N HIS A 671 -24.24 32.67 -51.77
CA HIS A 671 -24.80 33.90 -51.19
C HIS A 671 -26.33 33.87 -51.24
N LEU A 672 -27.01 34.59 -50.32
CA LEU A 672 -28.49 34.64 -50.25
C LEU A 672 -29.18 34.97 -51.58
N SER A 673 -28.54 35.76 -52.45
CA SER A 673 -29.03 36.10 -53.80
C SER A 673 -28.97 34.94 -54.79
N ASP A 674 -28.07 33.98 -54.57
CA ASP A 674 -27.72 32.91 -55.50
C ASP A 674 -28.35 31.56 -55.09
N ILE A 675 -29.11 31.58 -53.99
CA ILE A 675 -29.89 30.43 -53.52
C ILE A 675 -31.15 30.33 -54.39
N PRO A 676 -31.32 29.24 -55.15
CA PRO A 676 -32.47 29.09 -56.03
C PRO A 676 -33.77 29.00 -55.22
N VAL A 677 -34.82 29.65 -55.71
CA VAL A 677 -36.16 29.46 -55.17
C VAL A 677 -36.64 28.09 -55.59
N HIS A 678 -36.81 27.21 -54.61
CA HIS A 678 -37.32 25.86 -54.83
C HIS A 678 -38.48 25.62 -53.88
N GLN A 679 -39.56 25.06 -54.40
CA GLN A 679 -40.77 24.77 -53.63
C GLN A 679 -41.27 23.39 -54.00
N ILE A 680 -41.58 22.60 -52.99
CA ILE A 680 -42.27 21.32 -53.15
C ILE A 680 -43.54 21.31 -52.33
N THR A 681 -44.53 20.58 -52.82
CA THR A 681 -45.77 20.32 -52.11
C THR A 681 -46.05 18.82 -52.22
N PHE A 682 -46.32 18.19 -51.08
CA PHE A 682 -46.59 16.77 -50.98
C PHE A 682 -47.67 16.49 -49.94
N THR A 683 -48.31 15.34 -50.06
CA THR A 683 -49.29 14.85 -49.08
C THR A 683 -48.63 13.84 -48.14
N MET A 684 -48.99 13.91 -46.85
CA MET A 684 -48.55 12.99 -45.82
C MET A 684 -49.76 12.52 -45.03
N ASP A 685 -49.99 11.22 -45.01
CA ASP A 685 -51.02 10.61 -44.16
C ASP A 685 -50.40 10.26 -42.82
N ILE A 686 -50.95 10.78 -41.73
CA ILE A 686 -50.52 10.47 -40.38
C ILE A 686 -51.60 9.65 -39.71
N GLU A 687 -51.25 8.43 -39.32
CA GLU A 687 -52.11 7.51 -38.57
C GLU A 687 -51.53 7.32 -37.17
N ASP A 688 -52.34 7.53 -36.14
CA ASP A 688 -52.00 7.16 -34.77
C ASP A 688 -52.63 5.83 -34.33
N SER A 689 -52.16 5.31 -33.19
CA SER A 689 -52.65 4.07 -32.60
C SER A 689 -54.08 4.17 -32.04
N GLU A 690 -54.65 5.37 -32.00
CA GLU A 690 -56.03 5.63 -31.59
C GLU A 690 -56.99 5.66 -32.80
N SER A 691 -56.48 5.26 -33.98
CA SER A 691 -57.22 5.23 -35.26
C SER A 691 -57.57 6.61 -35.81
N ASN A 692 -56.91 7.68 -35.35
CA ASN A 692 -57.02 8.97 -36.00
C ASN A 692 -56.12 8.97 -37.24
N LEU A 693 -56.76 9.10 -38.41
CA LEU A 693 -56.09 9.28 -39.69
C LEU A 693 -56.29 10.72 -40.13
N THR A 694 -55.20 11.45 -40.33
CA THR A 694 -55.22 12.81 -40.86
C THR A 694 -54.32 12.91 -42.09
N THR A 695 -54.79 13.58 -43.13
CA THR A 695 -53.97 13.86 -44.32
C THR A 695 -53.54 15.31 -44.29
N TRP A 696 -52.24 15.53 -44.42
CA TRP A 696 -51.60 16.84 -44.38
C TRP A 696 -51.02 17.19 -45.74
N LEU A 697 -51.31 18.41 -46.20
CA LEU A 697 -50.64 19.04 -47.32
C LEU A 697 -49.44 19.83 -46.79
N VAL A 698 -48.24 19.34 -47.05
CA VAL A 698 -46.99 19.96 -46.59
C VAL A 698 -46.31 20.68 -47.75
N CYS A 699 -46.05 21.97 -47.59
CA CYS A 699 -45.33 22.80 -48.54
C CYS A 699 -43.99 23.24 -47.94
N ASN A 700 -42.89 22.81 -48.54
CA ASN A 700 -41.54 23.23 -48.17
C ASN A 700 -40.97 24.15 -49.24
N ARG A 701 -40.31 25.22 -48.79
CA ARG A 701 -39.70 26.20 -49.67
C ARG A 701 -38.32 26.61 -49.20
N SER A 702 -37.41 26.83 -50.16
CA SER A 702 -36.12 27.46 -49.95
C SER A 702 -35.96 28.69 -50.85
N GLY A 703 -35.15 29.65 -50.41
CA GLY A 703 -34.84 30.88 -51.16
C GLY A 703 -35.93 31.95 -51.10
N PHE A 704 -35.54 33.19 -51.40
CA PHE A 704 -36.44 34.34 -51.40
C PHE A 704 -37.01 34.59 -52.80
N SER A 705 -38.33 34.82 -52.91
CA SER A 705 -38.95 35.21 -54.19
C SER A 705 -38.50 36.57 -54.66
N ASP A 706 -38.17 37.44 -53.70
CA ASP A 706 -37.65 38.77 -53.97
C ASP A 706 -36.64 39.13 -52.87
N ILE A 707 -35.36 39.15 -53.25
CA ILE A 707 -34.25 39.48 -52.36
C ILE A 707 -34.32 40.94 -51.86
N GLN A 708 -35.03 41.83 -52.55
CA GLN A 708 -35.15 43.24 -52.19
C GLN A 708 -35.99 43.45 -50.93
N ASN A 709 -36.86 42.49 -50.58
CA ASN A 709 -37.68 42.51 -49.37
C ASN A 709 -36.94 41.99 -48.14
N VAL A 710 -35.74 41.42 -48.30
CA VAL A 710 -34.91 40.97 -47.18
C VAL A 710 -34.18 42.17 -46.59
N SER A 711 -34.25 42.33 -45.27
CA SER A 711 -33.55 43.43 -44.58
C SER A 711 -32.07 43.46 -44.93
N LYS A 712 -31.55 44.66 -45.22
CA LYS A 712 -30.12 44.88 -45.49
C LYS A 712 -29.23 44.36 -44.35
N SER A 713 -29.72 44.40 -43.10
CA SER A 713 -28.99 43.84 -41.95
C SER A 713 -28.78 42.33 -42.04
N VAL A 714 -29.76 41.57 -42.54
CA VAL A 714 -29.68 40.11 -42.70
C VAL A 714 -28.74 39.75 -43.85
N VAL A 715 -28.83 40.48 -44.96
CA VAL A 715 -27.93 40.30 -46.11
C VAL A 715 -26.48 40.60 -45.73
N SER A 716 -26.24 41.69 -44.99
CA SER A 716 -24.91 42.05 -44.48
C SER A 716 -24.39 41.03 -43.46
N ALA A 717 -25.21 40.61 -42.49
CA ALA A 717 -24.82 39.63 -41.48
C ALA A 717 -24.47 38.27 -42.11
N HIS A 718 -25.21 37.82 -43.10
CA HIS A 718 -24.88 36.58 -43.81
C HIS A 718 -23.60 36.72 -44.66
N LYS A 719 -23.42 37.88 -45.31
CA LYS A 719 -22.20 38.17 -46.09
C LYS A 719 -20.94 38.21 -45.22
N ASN A 720 -21.06 38.70 -43.99
CA ASN A 720 -19.98 38.76 -43.01
C ASN A 720 -19.76 37.46 -42.23
N GLU A 721 -20.53 36.40 -42.53
CA GLU A 721 -20.57 35.14 -41.78
C GLU A 721 -21.01 35.30 -40.30
N ASP A 722 -21.62 36.44 -39.93
CA ASP A 722 -22.19 36.69 -38.61
C ASP A 722 -23.43 35.80 -38.35
N ILE A 723 -24.11 35.36 -39.41
CA ILE A 723 -25.22 34.40 -39.36
C ILE A 723 -25.08 33.29 -40.42
N THR A 724 -25.20 32.03 -40.00
CA THR A 724 -25.19 30.82 -40.85
C THR A 724 -26.58 30.48 -41.39
N LEU A 725 -27.42 31.48 -41.63
CA LEU A 725 -28.84 31.31 -41.95
C LEU A 725 -29.05 30.80 -43.38
N PHE A 726 -29.73 29.66 -43.55
CA PHE A 726 -30.25 29.20 -44.84
C PHE A 726 -31.76 29.48 -44.93
N PRO A 727 -32.26 30.22 -45.94
CA PRO A 727 -33.66 30.63 -46.02
C PRO A 727 -34.53 29.44 -46.41
N ARG A 728 -35.03 28.71 -45.41
CA ARG A 728 -35.92 27.55 -45.53
C ARG A 728 -37.12 27.74 -44.63
N GLY A 729 -38.31 27.44 -45.15
CA GLY A 729 -39.55 27.42 -44.40
C GLY A 729 -40.44 26.25 -44.82
N GLY A 730 -41.32 25.82 -43.92
CA GLY A 730 -42.31 24.79 -44.18
C GLY A 730 -43.65 25.22 -43.60
N ILE A 731 -44.74 24.95 -44.32
CA ILE A 731 -46.11 25.13 -43.83
C ILE A 731 -46.85 23.80 -44.07
N ALA A 732 -47.61 23.36 -43.07
CA ALA A 732 -48.47 22.19 -43.17
C ALA A 732 -49.92 22.61 -42.92
N ALA A 733 -50.85 22.09 -43.72
CA ALA A 733 -52.28 22.26 -43.53
C ALA A 733 -52.97 20.90 -43.52
N CYS A 734 -53.80 20.64 -42.52
CA CYS A 734 -54.63 19.44 -42.47
C CYS A 734 -55.75 19.59 -43.52
N ILE A 735 -55.89 18.61 -44.41
CA ILE A 735 -56.82 18.64 -45.54
C ILE A 735 -57.92 17.57 -45.46
N SER A 736 -57.77 16.56 -44.61
CA SER A 736 -58.84 15.61 -44.26
C SER A 736 -58.56 14.90 -42.95
#